data_AF-A0A3D4HUL6-F1
#
_entry.id   AF-A0A3D4HUL6-F1
#
_cell.length_a   1.000
_cell.length_b   1.000
_cell.length_c   1.000
_cell.angle_alpha   90.00
_cell.angle_beta   90.00
_cell.angle_gamma   90.00
#
_symmetry.space_group_name_H-M   'P 1'
#
loop_
_entity.id
_entity.type
_entity.pdbx_description
1 polymer ?
#
loop_
_entity_poly.entity_id
_entity_poly.type
_entity_poly.pdbx_seq_one_letter_code
_entity_poly.pdbx_strand_id
1 'polypeptide(L)'
;MATGRKKLVLIDGNALVHRAFHALAQANLTSPNGEPTGAIYGFAVMLLNVYTKLRPDYIAVAFDTAAPTFRHQEYEAYKATRIKAPQELYDQIPRIQELVTTFNIPIFMKDGFEADDIVGTLARQAPENVDTYIATGDMDAMQLVDNHTFIYAPRKGFSDIVIYGSREVETAKGIKPTQVVDFKGLRGDPSDNIPGVPGIGEVTAKKLLAEYGSIDKIYQHINDLPDKTRELLTKHKAKAIQSRGLATILTDIPIKLDLKKAEAVEFDANQVRDLFFKLGFRSLINRIPAGTLTKGGQTSFFDSAPKSKTTRGKGKLSFTEKLDHDLDPILRQMEKNGILLDVDFIHKLNRQVSEDLDKLTKTIYRQSSTEFNLNSPAQLSEVLFKKLKLPAAGIKKTKTCYSTAIGELEKLIDHHPIIRHILQYRGWEKLRNTYLETLPKLADKHNRVHTTYAQDTSTGRLSSSNPNLQNIPIRSDLGAEIRKAFIAPKGFLLLSVDYSQIELRIVASLSKDVRMMDSFQKSEDIHARVAAEINGISISDVTKAQRRDAKAVNFGLIYGVSPYGLSANTEMSVIEASEYIKKYFDLHPGIKKYMKEIVAYAQQHGYVETLFGRRREIPELQSGIMAVRNAAQRAAINMPIQGTAADMLKLAMVEIAKYLPKISPKSKLLLQVHDELVLEVPKKDAKKVGKLVKTAMENV
;
A
#
# COMPACT_ATOMS: atom_id res chain seq x y z
N MET A 1 19.46 -19.80 11.41
CA MET A 1 18.46 -20.78 11.88
C MET A 1 17.30 -20.01 12.46
N ALA A 2 16.10 -20.09 11.88
CA ALA A 2 14.93 -19.36 12.35
C ALA A 2 14.12 -20.27 13.27
N THR A 3 14.32 -20.16 14.58
CA THR A 3 13.44 -20.72 15.61
C THR A 3 12.64 -19.57 16.19
N GLY A 4 11.71 -19.01 15.42
CA GLY A 4 10.94 -17.84 15.84
C GLY A 4 9.97 -18.21 16.97
N ARG A 5 10.16 -17.61 18.15
CA ARG A 5 9.18 -17.67 19.25
C ARG A 5 7.84 -17.13 18.74
N LYS A 6 6.74 -17.72 19.23
CA LYS A 6 5.40 -17.20 18.96
C LYS A 6 5.26 -15.79 19.52
N LYS A 7 4.37 -14.98 18.94
CA LYS A 7 4.18 -13.57 19.35
C LYS A 7 2.78 -13.31 19.87
N LEU A 8 2.69 -12.74 21.06
CA LEU A 8 1.48 -12.15 21.62
C LEU A 8 1.53 -10.63 21.44
N VAL A 9 0.46 -10.03 20.91
CA VAL A 9 0.33 -8.57 20.86
C VAL A 9 -0.81 -8.14 21.78
N LEU A 10 -0.49 -7.29 22.76
CA LEU A 10 -1.46 -6.69 23.67
C LEU A 10 -1.65 -5.23 23.30
N ILE A 11 -2.86 -4.84 22.92
CA ILE A 11 -3.17 -3.48 22.49
C ILE A 11 -3.81 -2.72 23.65
N ASP A 12 -3.22 -1.58 23.98
CA ASP A 12 -3.85 -0.56 24.81
C ASP A 12 -4.82 0.25 23.93
N GLY A 13 -6.11 -0.10 24.03
CA GLY A 13 -7.16 0.46 23.20
C GLY A 13 -7.26 1.97 23.38
N ASN A 14 -7.37 2.44 24.63
CA ASN A 14 -7.56 3.85 24.94
C ASN A 14 -6.39 4.70 24.45
N ALA A 15 -5.13 4.31 24.73
CA ALA A 15 -3.98 5.07 24.28
C ALA A 15 -3.89 5.18 22.75
N LEU A 16 -4.19 4.09 22.02
CA LEU A 16 -4.18 4.13 20.56
C LEU A 16 -5.35 4.90 19.96
N VAL A 17 -6.53 4.86 20.59
CA VAL A 17 -7.71 5.63 20.17
C VAL A 17 -7.45 7.14 20.28
N HIS A 18 -6.94 7.61 21.43
CA HIS A 18 -6.56 9.01 21.59
C HIS A 18 -5.53 9.45 20.54
N ARG A 19 -4.52 8.61 20.31
CA ARG A 19 -3.48 8.87 19.32
C ARG A 19 -4.03 8.93 17.89
N ALA A 20 -4.94 8.02 17.54
CA ALA A 20 -5.61 8.00 16.25
C ALA A 20 -6.44 9.27 16.03
N PHE A 21 -7.22 9.67 17.03
CA PHE A 21 -8.05 10.87 16.98
C PHE A 21 -7.21 12.13 16.76
N HIS A 22 -6.17 12.36 17.57
CA HIS A 22 -5.32 13.54 17.40
C HIS A 22 -4.55 13.55 16.07
N ALA A 23 -4.13 12.38 15.57
CA ALA A 23 -3.44 12.28 14.29
C ALA A 23 -4.33 12.61 13.08
N LEU A 24 -5.66 12.49 13.23
CA LEU A 24 -6.64 12.70 12.16
C LEU A 24 -7.70 13.77 12.46
N ALA A 25 -7.52 14.55 13.54
CA ALA A 25 -8.49 15.56 13.97
C ALA A 25 -8.78 16.63 12.90
N GLN A 26 -7.84 16.89 11.99
CA GLN A 26 -8.01 17.85 10.89
C GLN A 26 -8.58 17.23 9.61
N ALA A 27 -8.74 15.91 9.56
CA ALA A 27 -9.15 15.20 8.36
C ALA A 27 -10.68 15.13 8.18
N ASN A 28 -11.47 15.45 9.23
CA ASN A 28 -12.93 15.44 9.25
C ASN A 28 -13.54 14.24 8.51
N LEU A 29 -13.03 13.04 8.81
CA LEU A 29 -13.45 11.81 8.15
C LEU A 29 -14.83 11.39 8.66
N THR A 30 -15.74 11.12 7.73
CA THR A 30 -17.09 10.62 8.03
C THR A 30 -17.39 9.37 7.21
N SER A 31 -18.23 8.49 7.77
CA SER A 31 -18.78 7.35 7.04
C SER A 31 -19.77 7.84 5.97
N PRO A 32 -20.18 6.97 5.01
CA PRO A 32 -21.23 7.30 4.05
C PRO A 32 -22.56 7.76 4.68
N ASN A 33 -22.82 7.39 5.93
CA ASN A 33 -24.03 7.77 6.68
C ASN A 33 -23.81 9.01 7.57
N GLY A 34 -22.66 9.67 7.49
CA GLY A 34 -22.35 10.89 8.24
C GLY A 34 -21.78 10.68 9.64
N GLU A 35 -21.53 9.43 10.08
CA GLU A 35 -20.90 9.12 11.38
C GLU A 35 -19.42 9.58 11.35
N PRO A 36 -18.90 10.31 12.35
CA PRO A 36 -17.48 10.61 12.46
C PRO A 36 -16.64 9.33 12.55
N THR A 37 -15.61 9.20 11.72
CA THR A 37 -14.79 7.97 11.61
C THR A 37 -13.29 8.19 11.78
N GLY A 38 -12.86 9.40 12.16
CA GLY A 38 -11.45 9.74 12.28
C GLY A 38 -10.66 8.82 13.23
N ALA A 39 -11.17 8.63 14.45
CA ALA A 39 -10.52 7.76 15.44
C ALA A 39 -10.59 6.28 15.02
N ILE A 40 -11.75 5.86 14.48
CA ILE A 40 -11.99 4.48 14.04
C ILE A 40 -11.04 4.11 12.89
N TYR A 41 -10.87 4.99 11.89
CA TYR A 41 -9.96 4.79 10.77
C TYR A 41 -8.52 4.71 11.23
N GLY A 42 -8.10 5.64 12.10
CA GLY A 42 -6.74 5.64 12.63
C GLY A 42 -6.42 4.38 13.43
N PHE A 43 -7.35 3.93 14.28
CA PHE A 43 -7.23 2.67 15.01
C PHE A 43 -7.15 1.46 14.07
N ALA A 44 -8.03 1.39 13.06
CA ALA A 44 -8.01 0.33 12.05
C ALA A 44 -6.66 0.27 11.29
N VAL A 45 -6.08 1.42 10.94
CA VAL A 45 -4.74 1.47 10.32
C VAL A 45 -3.66 0.93 11.25
N MET A 46 -3.71 1.27 12.55
CA MET A 46 -2.74 0.77 13.54
C MET A 46 -2.89 -0.74 13.75
N LEU A 47 -4.12 -1.24 13.87
CA LEU A 47 -4.41 -2.67 14.00
C LEU A 47 -3.89 -3.45 12.78
N LEU A 48 -4.17 -2.98 11.56
CA LEU A 48 -3.63 -3.60 10.34
C LEU A 48 -2.10 -3.53 10.26
N ASN A 49 -1.48 -2.48 10.80
CA ASN A 49 -0.02 -2.40 10.90
C ASN A 49 0.55 -3.45 11.87
N VAL A 50 -0.13 -3.73 12.98
CA VAL A 50 0.23 -4.83 13.89
C VAL A 50 0.20 -6.15 13.12
N TYR A 51 -0.89 -6.45 12.41
CA TYR A 51 -1.01 -7.68 11.60
C TYR A 51 0.09 -7.81 10.54
N THR A 52 0.35 -6.74 9.79
CA THR A 52 1.30 -6.78 8.66
C THR A 52 2.76 -6.78 9.10
N LYS A 53 3.10 -6.02 10.15
CA LYS A 53 4.49 -5.82 10.60
C LYS A 53 4.93 -6.84 11.65
N LEU A 54 4.09 -7.11 12.65
CA LEU A 54 4.44 -8.05 13.73
C LEU A 54 4.07 -9.49 13.39
N ARG A 55 3.02 -9.69 12.59
CA ARG A 55 2.42 -11.00 12.28
C ARG A 55 2.18 -11.81 13.57
N PRO A 56 1.28 -11.33 14.45
CA PRO A 56 1.02 -11.97 15.73
C PRO A 56 0.48 -13.39 15.56
N ASP A 57 0.86 -14.29 16.47
CA ASP A 57 0.17 -15.56 16.67
C ASP A 57 -1.05 -15.35 17.58
N TYR A 58 -0.91 -14.47 18.58
CA TYR A 58 -1.95 -14.13 19.54
C TYR A 58 -2.14 -12.62 19.65
N ILE A 59 -3.36 -12.16 19.88
CA ILE A 59 -3.70 -10.74 20.01
C ILE A 59 -4.86 -10.53 21.00
N ALA A 60 -4.79 -9.46 21.79
CA ALA A 60 -5.86 -9.03 22.68
C ALA A 60 -5.88 -7.49 22.80
N VAL A 61 -7.02 -6.92 23.18
CA VAL A 61 -7.18 -5.47 23.36
C VAL A 61 -7.77 -5.19 24.75
N ALA A 62 -7.23 -4.19 25.45
CA ALA A 62 -7.80 -3.68 26.70
C ALA A 62 -8.43 -2.29 26.49
N PHE A 63 -9.53 -2.00 27.19
CA PHE A 63 -10.12 -0.67 27.25
C PHE A 63 -10.41 -0.25 28.70
N ASP A 64 -10.35 1.06 28.96
CA ASP A 64 -10.77 1.65 30.23
C ASP A 64 -12.29 1.52 30.40
N THR A 65 -12.73 1.48 31.66
CA THR A 65 -14.13 1.61 32.04
C THR A 65 -14.43 3.04 32.50
N ALA A 66 -15.71 3.39 32.63
CA ALA A 66 -16.10 4.68 33.20
C ALA A 66 -15.94 4.75 34.73
N ALA A 67 -15.66 3.61 35.38
CA ALA A 67 -15.53 3.53 36.83
C ALA A 67 -14.23 4.20 37.30
N PRO A 68 -14.26 4.92 38.45
CA PRO A 68 -13.04 5.47 39.03
C PRO A 68 -12.09 4.35 39.43
N THR A 69 -10.81 4.54 39.14
CA THR A 69 -9.77 3.56 39.47
C THR A 69 -9.22 3.76 40.88
N PHE A 70 -8.43 2.82 41.39
CA PHE A 70 -7.78 2.95 42.69
C PHE A 70 -6.96 4.26 42.80
N ARG A 71 -6.35 4.72 41.70
CA ARG A 71 -5.59 5.98 41.66
C ARG A 71 -6.45 7.20 41.96
N HIS A 72 -7.68 7.24 41.45
CA HIS A 72 -8.64 8.32 41.71
C HIS A 72 -9.14 8.30 43.16
N GLN A 73 -9.24 7.11 43.76
CA GLN A 73 -9.64 6.94 45.15
C GLN A 73 -8.51 7.32 46.12
N GLU A 74 -7.27 6.99 45.78
CA GLU A 74 -6.08 7.28 46.59
C GLU A 74 -5.61 8.74 46.48
N TYR A 75 -5.79 9.38 45.31
CA TYR A 75 -5.37 10.75 45.08
C TYR A 75 -6.36 11.51 44.18
N GLU A 76 -7.20 12.34 44.80
CA GLU A 76 -8.27 13.10 44.15
C GLU A 76 -7.79 13.97 42.99
N ALA A 77 -6.57 14.51 43.07
CA ALA A 77 -6.02 15.37 42.03
C ALA A 77 -5.38 14.60 40.86
N TYR A 78 -5.39 13.26 40.86
CA TYR A 78 -4.89 12.43 39.75
C TYR A 78 -5.63 12.75 38.45
N LYS A 79 -4.89 13.06 37.37
CA LYS A 79 -5.42 13.48 36.06
C LYS A 79 -6.41 14.67 36.08
N ALA A 80 -6.58 15.36 37.21
CA ALA A 80 -7.55 16.45 37.37
C ALA A 80 -7.26 17.66 36.46
N THR A 81 -6.00 17.87 36.09
CA THR A 81 -5.54 18.93 35.19
C THR A 81 -5.64 18.55 33.70
N ARG A 82 -6.03 17.30 33.39
CA ARG A 82 -6.10 16.81 32.01
C ARG A 82 -7.33 17.40 31.31
N ILE A 83 -7.11 18.03 30.17
CA ILE A 83 -8.20 18.52 29.32
C ILE A 83 -9.01 17.30 28.88
N LYS A 84 -10.30 17.27 29.26
CA LYS A 84 -11.21 16.21 28.81
C LYS A 84 -11.26 16.20 27.29
N ALA A 85 -11.04 15.02 26.71
CA ALA A 85 -11.16 14.87 25.26
C ALA A 85 -12.60 15.19 24.79
N PRO A 86 -12.77 15.64 23.54
CA PRO A 86 -14.10 15.93 22.99
C PRO A 86 -15.02 14.70 23.07
N GLN A 87 -16.31 14.92 23.34
CA GLN A 87 -17.31 13.84 23.39
C GLN A 87 -17.32 12.99 22.10
N GLU A 88 -17.08 13.64 20.96
CA GLU A 88 -16.93 12.99 19.64
C GLU A 88 -15.90 11.86 19.59
N LEU A 89 -14.86 11.90 20.44
CA LEU A 89 -13.90 10.80 20.57
C LEU A 89 -14.54 9.59 21.27
N TYR A 90 -15.19 9.83 22.41
CA TYR A 90 -15.81 8.78 23.21
C TYR A 90 -16.97 8.10 22.45
N ASP A 91 -17.71 8.87 21.66
CA ASP A 91 -18.80 8.37 20.81
C ASP A 91 -18.31 7.37 19.74
N GLN A 92 -17.02 7.43 19.38
CA GLN A 92 -16.41 6.50 18.43
C GLN A 92 -15.89 5.20 19.07
N ILE A 93 -15.70 5.14 20.40
CA ILE A 93 -15.15 3.96 21.09
C ILE A 93 -16.01 2.70 20.90
N PRO A 94 -17.36 2.74 21.03
CA PRO A 94 -18.19 1.56 20.80
C PRO A 94 -17.99 0.95 19.41
N ARG A 95 -17.81 1.79 18.38
CA ARG A 95 -17.54 1.33 17.02
C ARG A 95 -16.16 0.69 16.88
N ILE A 96 -15.19 1.15 17.65
CA ILE A 96 -13.85 0.55 17.70
C ILE A 96 -13.91 -0.82 18.39
N GLN A 97 -14.72 -0.96 19.44
CA GLN A 97 -14.96 -2.26 20.08
C GLN A 97 -15.67 -3.24 19.13
N GLU A 98 -16.64 -2.77 18.33
CA GLU A 98 -17.27 -3.58 17.27
C GLU A 98 -16.23 -4.03 16.23
N LEU A 99 -15.35 -3.12 15.80
CA LEU A 99 -14.23 -3.42 14.91
C LEU A 99 -13.31 -4.51 15.48
N VAL A 100 -12.89 -4.38 16.72
CA VAL A 100 -12.04 -5.36 17.42
C VAL A 100 -12.74 -6.72 17.51
N THR A 101 -14.03 -6.71 17.86
CA THR A 101 -14.87 -7.92 17.94
C THR A 101 -15.05 -8.59 16.58
N THR A 102 -15.14 -7.81 15.49
CA THR A 102 -15.29 -8.35 14.12
C THR A 102 -14.01 -9.03 13.64
N PHE A 103 -12.85 -8.62 14.14
CA PHE A 103 -11.59 -9.36 14.00
C PHE A 103 -11.48 -10.56 14.96
N ASN A 104 -12.55 -10.89 15.69
CA ASN A 104 -12.59 -11.93 16.73
C ASN A 104 -11.47 -11.78 17.78
N ILE A 105 -11.11 -10.54 18.12
CA ILE A 105 -10.07 -10.25 19.11
C ILE A 105 -10.71 -10.11 20.49
N PRO A 106 -10.22 -10.80 21.54
CA PRO A 106 -10.78 -10.68 22.88
C PRO A 106 -10.55 -9.27 23.45
N ILE A 107 -11.63 -8.69 23.97
CA ILE A 107 -11.63 -7.40 24.67
C ILE A 107 -11.62 -7.64 26.17
N PHE A 108 -10.70 -6.98 26.87
CA PHE A 108 -10.62 -6.99 28.33
C PHE A 108 -10.97 -5.61 28.90
N MET A 109 -11.88 -5.59 29.87
CA MET A 109 -12.30 -4.40 30.62
C MET A 109 -12.56 -4.80 32.06
N LYS A 110 -12.15 -3.97 33.03
CA LYS A 110 -12.37 -4.25 34.45
C LYS A 110 -12.55 -2.95 35.22
N ASP A 111 -13.67 -2.82 35.91
CA ASP A 111 -13.91 -1.67 36.80
C ASP A 111 -12.85 -1.59 37.89
N GLY A 112 -12.44 -0.37 38.22
CA GLY A 112 -11.42 -0.09 39.23
C GLY A 112 -9.98 -0.07 38.73
N PHE A 113 -9.74 -0.46 37.47
CA PHE A 113 -8.41 -0.55 36.85
C PHE A 113 -8.36 0.15 35.49
N GLU A 114 -7.20 0.65 35.12
CA GLU A 114 -6.95 1.26 33.80
C GLU A 114 -6.53 0.17 32.78
N ALA A 115 -6.64 0.47 31.48
CA ALA A 115 -6.32 -0.47 30.40
C ALA A 115 -4.85 -0.91 30.41
N ASP A 116 -3.96 -0.04 30.89
CA ASP A 116 -2.53 -0.32 31.09
C ASP A 116 -2.30 -1.38 32.18
N ASP A 117 -3.04 -1.34 33.28
CA ASP A 117 -3.03 -2.36 34.35
C ASP A 117 -3.47 -3.72 33.80
N ILE A 118 -4.54 -3.72 32.99
CA ILE A 118 -5.03 -4.94 32.31
C ILE A 118 -3.94 -5.49 31.38
N VAL A 119 -3.35 -4.66 30.53
CA VAL A 119 -2.28 -5.04 29.61
C VAL A 119 -1.05 -5.55 30.37
N GLY A 120 -0.67 -4.88 31.46
CA GLY A 120 0.44 -5.29 32.33
C GLY A 120 0.21 -6.66 32.94
N THR A 121 -1.00 -6.92 33.42
CA THR A 121 -1.39 -8.22 33.96
C THR A 121 -1.36 -9.31 32.89
N LEU A 122 -1.92 -9.06 31.70
CA LEU A 122 -1.89 -10.02 30.59
C LEU A 122 -0.47 -10.29 30.09
N ALA A 123 0.41 -9.28 30.09
CA ALA A 123 1.80 -9.44 29.72
C ALA A 123 2.55 -10.36 30.69
N ARG A 124 2.29 -10.27 32.00
CA ARG A 124 2.88 -11.15 33.00
C ARG A 124 2.33 -12.58 32.98
N GLN A 125 1.11 -12.77 32.46
CA GLN A 125 0.53 -14.11 32.27
C GLN A 125 1.01 -14.81 31.00
N ALA A 126 1.67 -14.09 30.09
CA ALA A 126 2.20 -14.67 28.87
C ALA A 126 3.32 -15.69 29.19
N PRO A 127 3.36 -16.86 28.52
CA PRO A 127 4.43 -17.82 28.71
C PRO A 127 5.80 -17.25 28.29
N GLU A 128 6.87 -17.58 29.02
CA GLU A 128 8.23 -17.07 28.73
C GLU A 128 8.76 -17.41 27.32
N ASN A 129 8.19 -18.43 26.67
CA ASN A 129 8.53 -18.83 25.30
C ASN A 129 7.72 -18.09 24.22
N VAL A 130 6.90 -17.11 24.61
CA VAL A 130 6.11 -16.24 23.73
C VAL A 130 6.62 -14.81 23.88
N ASP A 131 7.06 -14.19 22.79
CA ASP A 131 7.46 -12.79 22.82
C ASP A 131 6.20 -11.91 22.85
N THR A 132 6.07 -11.07 23.89
CA THR A 132 4.93 -10.18 24.11
C THR A 132 5.26 -8.78 23.64
N TYR A 133 4.43 -8.22 22.75
CA TYR A 133 4.52 -6.86 22.25
C TYR A 133 3.33 -6.04 22.74
N ILE A 134 3.57 -5.05 23.58
CA ILE A 134 2.56 -4.12 24.07
C ILE A 134 2.46 -2.94 23.09
N ALA A 135 1.36 -2.89 22.33
CA ALA A 135 1.07 -1.82 21.39
C ALA A 135 0.32 -0.68 22.09
N THR A 136 1.05 0.37 22.48
CA THR A 136 0.49 1.52 23.20
C THR A 136 1.10 2.84 22.71
N GLY A 137 0.34 3.92 22.93
CA GLY A 137 0.83 5.28 22.79
C GLY A 137 1.46 5.84 24.06
N ASP A 138 1.26 5.17 25.20
CA ASP A 138 1.74 5.58 26.51
C ASP A 138 3.13 5.00 26.80
N MET A 139 4.05 5.85 27.26
CA MET A 139 5.43 5.42 27.52
C MET A 139 5.59 4.87 28.94
N ASP A 140 4.55 4.90 29.76
CA ASP A 140 4.54 4.33 31.10
C ASP A 140 4.65 2.82 31.08
N ALA A 141 4.13 2.20 30.02
CA ALA A 141 4.28 0.78 29.75
C ALA A 141 5.75 0.35 29.63
N MET A 142 6.71 1.27 29.44
CA MET A 142 8.15 0.94 29.47
C MET A 142 8.59 0.27 30.79
N GLN A 143 7.84 0.45 31.89
CA GLN A 143 8.09 -0.25 33.15
C GLN A 143 7.88 -1.77 33.07
N LEU A 144 7.12 -2.25 32.06
CA LEU A 144 6.78 -3.66 31.85
C LEU A 144 7.83 -4.40 30.99
N VAL A 145 8.77 -3.69 30.38
CA VAL A 145 9.78 -4.28 29.47
C VAL A 145 10.71 -5.22 30.23
N ASP A 146 10.92 -6.41 29.66
CA ASP A 146 11.85 -7.42 30.17
C ASP A 146 12.51 -8.21 29.01
N ASN A 147 12.94 -9.45 29.25
CA ASN A 147 13.62 -10.30 28.27
C ASN A 147 12.72 -10.79 27.12
N HIS A 148 11.40 -10.80 27.30
CA HIS A 148 10.43 -11.27 26.32
C HIS A 148 9.23 -10.31 26.15
N THR A 149 9.19 -9.20 26.88
CA THR A 149 8.17 -8.15 26.75
C THR A 149 8.76 -6.87 26.15
N PHE A 150 8.14 -6.36 25.08
CA PHE A 150 8.59 -5.21 24.30
C PHE A 150 7.45 -4.19 24.13
N ILE A 151 7.78 -2.91 24.02
CA ILE A 151 6.78 -1.87 23.69
C ILE A 151 6.80 -1.58 22.18
N TYR A 152 5.66 -1.70 21.52
CA TYR A 152 5.44 -1.35 20.12
C TYR A 152 4.72 0.00 20.04
N ALA A 153 5.48 1.08 19.90
CA ALA A 153 4.95 2.44 20.01
C ALA A 153 5.04 3.23 18.69
N PRO A 154 3.97 3.94 18.28
CA PRO A 154 4.07 4.91 17.19
C PRO A 154 4.92 6.11 17.62
N ARG A 155 5.86 6.57 16.79
CA ARG A 155 6.60 7.83 17.01
C ARG A 155 5.88 9.01 16.37
N LYS A 156 5.60 8.92 15.06
CA LYS A 156 4.96 10.01 14.29
C LYS A 156 3.96 9.47 13.27
N GLY A 157 2.68 9.78 13.47
CA GLY A 157 1.60 9.26 12.64
C GLY A 157 1.48 7.74 12.74
N PHE A 158 0.95 7.10 11.70
CA PHE A 158 0.61 5.67 11.72
C PHE A 158 1.73 4.72 11.27
N SER A 159 2.70 5.22 10.49
CA SER A 159 3.69 4.39 9.78
C SER A 159 5.04 4.27 10.47
N ASP A 160 5.42 5.30 11.24
CA ASP A 160 6.68 5.37 11.98
C ASP A 160 6.51 4.72 13.35
N ILE A 161 7.02 3.50 13.50
CA ILE A 161 6.87 2.66 14.68
C ILE A 161 8.24 2.31 15.22
N VAL A 162 8.36 2.29 16.55
CA VAL A 162 9.57 1.90 17.27
C VAL A 162 9.24 0.78 18.24
N ILE A 163 10.16 -0.16 18.35
CA ILE A 163 10.11 -1.23 19.34
C ILE A 163 11.10 -0.90 20.44
N TYR A 164 10.65 -0.89 21.69
CA TYR A 164 11.48 -0.69 22.85
C TYR A 164 11.66 -1.99 23.61
N GLY A 165 12.88 -2.55 23.58
CA GLY A 165 13.35 -3.53 24.55
C GLY A 165 14.16 -2.84 25.65
N SER A 166 14.75 -3.65 26.54
CA SER A 166 15.43 -3.13 27.74
C SER A 166 16.52 -2.10 27.40
N ARG A 167 17.30 -2.36 26.35
CA ARG A 167 18.38 -1.47 25.89
C ARG A 167 17.84 -0.18 25.28
N GLU A 168 16.78 -0.28 24.50
CA GLU A 168 16.16 0.88 23.84
C GLU A 168 15.49 1.80 24.87
N VAL A 169 14.89 1.25 25.93
CA VAL A 169 14.37 2.05 27.07
C VAL A 169 15.50 2.80 27.75
N GLU A 170 16.60 2.12 28.09
CA GLU A 170 17.76 2.74 28.73
C GLU A 170 18.37 3.84 27.87
N THR A 171 18.51 3.61 26.56
CA THR A 171 19.01 4.61 25.62
C THR A 171 18.06 5.81 25.50
N ALA A 172 16.75 5.58 25.50
CA ALA A 172 15.76 6.64 25.29
C ALA A 172 15.47 7.48 26.54
N LYS A 173 15.50 6.86 27.73
CA LYS A 173 15.13 7.51 29.00
C LYS A 173 16.31 7.78 29.91
N GLY A 174 17.45 7.12 29.71
CA GLY A 174 18.62 7.18 30.60
C GLY A 174 18.42 6.43 31.91
N ILE A 175 17.43 5.54 31.98
CA ILE A 175 17.08 4.70 33.14
C ILE A 175 16.60 3.33 32.64
N LYS A 176 16.74 2.28 33.46
CA LYS A 176 16.29 0.93 33.14
C LYS A 176 14.76 0.82 33.23
N PRO A 177 14.12 -0.16 32.54
CA PRO A 177 12.69 -0.44 32.70
C PRO A 177 12.23 -0.52 34.16
N THR A 178 12.96 -1.26 34.98
CA THR A 178 12.68 -1.44 36.42
C THR A 178 12.77 -0.15 37.24
N GLN A 179 13.31 0.94 36.67
CA GLN A 179 13.50 2.22 37.34
C GLN A 179 12.49 3.29 36.89
N VAL A 180 11.63 3.00 35.91
CA VAL A 180 10.68 3.97 35.35
C VAL A 180 9.72 4.49 36.43
N VAL A 181 9.18 3.60 37.25
CA VAL A 181 8.25 3.95 38.34
C VAL A 181 8.95 4.74 39.43
N ASP A 182 10.14 4.28 39.84
CA ASP A 182 10.96 4.97 40.83
C ASP A 182 11.37 6.37 40.37
N PHE A 183 11.66 6.54 39.08
CA PHE A 183 11.93 7.85 38.50
C PHE A 183 10.72 8.78 38.61
N LYS A 184 9.51 8.29 38.33
CA LYS A 184 8.26 9.04 38.53
C LYS A 184 7.95 9.31 40.00
N GLY A 185 8.26 8.38 40.90
CA GLY A 185 8.12 8.58 42.34
C GLY A 185 8.98 9.73 42.87
N LEU A 186 10.20 9.87 42.34
CA LEU A 186 11.12 10.95 42.72
C LEU A 186 10.80 12.28 42.03
N ARG A 187 10.65 12.29 40.70
CA ARG A 187 10.52 13.51 39.89
C ARG A 187 9.08 14.00 39.77
N GLY A 188 8.10 13.12 39.95
CA GLY A 188 6.69 13.35 39.63
C GLY A 188 6.38 13.17 38.14
N ASP A 189 5.10 13.27 37.82
CA ASP A 189 4.61 13.30 36.45
C ASP A 189 3.56 14.41 36.26
N PRO A 190 3.95 15.54 35.65
CA PRO A 190 3.02 16.62 35.35
C PRO A 190 1.84 16.21 34.45
N SER A 191 1.99 15.18 33.60
CA SER A 191 0.95 14.77 32.66
C SER A 191 -0.28 14.20 33.39
N ASP A 192 -0.05 13.38 34.41
CA ASP A 192 -1.10 12.77 35.23
C ASP A 192 -1.25 13.44 36.60
N ASN A 193 -0.60 14.60 36.77
CA ASN A 193 -0.58 15.38 38.00
C ASN A 193 -0.01 14.63 39.22
N ILE A 194 0.95 13.74 38.99
CA ILE A 194 1.67 13.02 40.05
C ILE A 194 2.75 13.95 40.64
N PRO A 195 2.76 14.21 41.96
CA PRO A 195 3.52 15.32 42.53
C PRO A 195 5.03 15.06 42.66
N GLY A 196 5.46 13.82 42.93
CA GLY A 196 6.87 13.51 43.19
C GLY A 196 7.43 14.17 44.47
N VAL A 197 8.76 14.29 44.53
CA VAL A 197 9.47 14.98 45.63
C VAL A 197 9.79 16.43 45.21
N PRO A 198 9.21 17.44 45.88
CA PRO A 198 9.54 18.83 45.63
C PRO A 198 11.04 19.10 45.68
N GLY A 199 11.59 19.74 44.64
CA GLY A 199 13.01 20.05 44.54
C GLY A 199 13.89 18.93 43.95
N ILE A 200 13.35 17.74 43.68
CA ILE A 200 14.04 16.68 42.96
C ILE A 200 13.56 16.67 41.50
N GLY A 201 14.38 17.22 40.61
CA GLY A 201 14.13 17.22 39.17
C GLY A 201 14.66 15.97 38.47
N GLU A 202 14.50 15.94 37.14
CA GLU A 202 14.90 14.80 36.30
C GLU A 202 16.38 14.42 36.45
N VAL A 203 17.30 15.40 36.47
CA VAL A 203 18.74 15.15 36.57
C VAL A 203 19.09 14.48 37.90
N THR A 204 18.55 15.00 39.01
CA THR A 204 18.81 14.47 40.35
C THR A 204 18.21 13.07 40.52
N ALA A 205 16.98 12.85 40.05
CA ALA A 205 16.34 11.54 40.09
C ALA A 205 17.14 10.48 39.31
N LYS A 206 17.60 10.81 38.09
CA LYS A 206 18.44 9.90 37.28
C LYS A 206 19.76 9.58 37.96
N LYS A 207 20.43 10.58 38.55
CA LYS A 207 21.69 10.37 39.27
C LYS A 207 21.50 9.40 40.44
N LEU A 208 20.48 9.63 41.26
CA LEU A 208 20.19 8.77 42.41
C LEU A 208 19.85 7.33 41.98
N LEU A 209 19.10 7.15 40.89
CA LEU A 209 18.75 5.82 40.40
C LEU A 209 19.93 5.12 39.71
N ALA A 210 20.83 5.86 39.07
CA ALA A 210 22.06 5.30 38.52
C ALA A 210 22.98 4.75 39.64
N GLU A 211 23.03 5.45 40.77
CA GLU A 211 23.90 5.11 41.91
C GLU A 211 23.32 4.01 42.80
N TYR A 212 22.05 4.16 43.21
CA TYR A 212 21.43 3.27 44.22
C TYR A 212 20.47 2.24 43.62
N GLY A 213 20.07 2.39 42.36
CA GLY A 213 19.24 1.43 41.65
C GLY A 213 17.72 1.60 41.85
N SER A 214 17.23 1.82 43.07
CA SER A 214 15.79 1.97 43.37
C SER A 214 15.50 2.98 44.49
N ILE A 215 14.24 3.44 44.59
CA ILE A 215 13.81 4.32 45.70
C ILE A 215 14.09 3.70 47.07
N ASP A 216 13.82 2.40 47.23
CA ASP A 216 14.01 1.73 48.52
C ASP A 216 15.49 1.71 48.92
N LYS A 217 16.39 1.46 47.96
CA LYS A 217 17.84 1.50 48.19
C LYS A 217 18.36 2.91 48.48
N ILE A 218 17.78 3.94 47.86
CA ILE A 218 18.07 5.34 48.17
C ILE A 218 17.73 5.64 49.63
N TYR A 219 16.58 5.19 50.13
CA TYR A 219 16.20 5.40 51.53
C TYR A 219 17.00 4.54 52.52
N GLN A 220 17.52 3.39 52.10
CA GLN A 220 18.45 2.59 52.92
C GLN A 220 19.80 3.31 53.12
N HIS A 221 20.25 4.08 52.11
CA HIS A 221 21.50 4.85 52.13
C HIS A 221 21.27 6.35 52.32
N ILE A 222 20.15 6.74 52.95
CA ILE A 222 19.73 8.15 53.03
C ILE A 222 20.78 9.04 53.72
N ASN A 223 21.57 8.46 54.62
CA ASN A 223 22.59 9.17 55.39
C ASN A 223 23.84 9.50 54.57
N ASP A 224 24.08 8.78 53.47
CA ASP A 224 25.25 8.94 52.60
C ASP A 224 25.03 10.03 51.53
N LEU A 225 23.81 10.54 51.42
CA LEU A 225 23.43 11.57 50.45
C LEU A 225 23.86 12.98 50.91
N PRO A 226 24.10 13.91 49.96
CA PRO A 226 24.36 15.31 50.27
C PRO A 226 23.24 15.93 51.12
N ASP A 227 23.59 16.80 52.08
CA ASP A 227 22.68 17.36 53.08
C ASP A 227 21.35 17.86 52.52
N LYS A 228 21.40 18.67 51.45
CA LYS A 228 20.22 19.22 50.79
C LYS A 228 19.31 18.15 50.19
N THR A 229 19.89 17.12 49.56
CA THR A 229 19.14 16.02 48.94
C THR A 229 18.53 15.11 50.01
N ARG A 230 19.29 14.82 51.07
CA ARG A 230 18.84 14.08 52.25
C ARG A 230 17.65 14.75 52.93
N GLU A 231 17.71 16.07 53.14
CA GLU A 231 16.62 16.83 53.74
C GLU A 231 15.33 16.74 52.92
N LEU A 232 15.41 16.97 51.60
CA LEU A 232 14.25 16.91 50.71
C LEU A 232 13.59 15.52 50.69
N LEU A 233 14.40 14.46 50.54
CA LEU A 233 13.91 13.09 50.50
C LEU A 233 13.33 12.64 51.85
N THR A 234 13.95 13.03 52.96
CA THR A 234 13.44 12.71 54.31
C THR A 234 12.11 13.40 54.56
N LYS A 235 12.02 14.71 54.27
CA LYS A 235 10.82 15.53 54.46
C LYS A 235 9.64 15.06 53.60
N HIS A 236 9.91 14.54 52.40
CA HIS A 236 8.88 14.18 51.42
C HIS A 236 8.80 12.68 51.12
N LYS A 237 9.29 11.82 52.02
CA LYS A 237 9.30 10.37 51.86
C LYS A 237 7.94 9.79 51.51
N ALA A 238 6.90 10.17 52.25
CA ALA A 238 5.54 9.69 52.01
C ALA A 238 5.05 10.05 50.59
N LYS A 239 5.35 11.27 50.10
CA LYS A 239 4.98 11.70 48.75
C LYS A 239 5.73 10.91 47.67
N ALA A 240 7.00 10.59 47.90
CA ALA A 240 7.78 9.78 46.96
C ALA A 240 7.18 8.38 46.79
N ILE A 241 6.81 7.74 47.92
CA ILE A 241 6.23 6.40 47.93
C ILE A 241 4.82 6.40 47.35
N GLN A 242 3.98 7.37 47.70
CA GLN A 242 2.65 7.53 47.11
C GLN A 242 2.73 7.77 45.60
N SER A 243 3.61 8.67 45.17
CA SER A 243 3.82 8.97 43.73
C SER A 243 4.32 7.75 42.96
N ARG A 244 5.17 6.92 43.58
CA ARG A 244 5.59 5.62 43.03
C ARG A 244 4.38 4.69 42.89
N GLY A 245 3.55 4.56 43.92
CA GLY A 245 2.33 3.75 43.88
C GLY A 245 1.38 4.15 42.75
N LEU A 246 1.06 5.45 42.66
CA LEU A 246 0.20 6.00 41.60
C LEU A 246 0.77 5.75 40.18
N ALA A 247 2.09 5.78 40.01
CA ALA A 247 2.74 5.54 38.73
C ALA A 247 2.93 4.04 38.37
N THR A 248 2.68 3.13 39.30
CA THR A 248 2.89 1.69 39.10
C THR A 248 1.73 1.11 38.31
N ILE A 249 2.03 0.41 37.20
CA ILE A 249 1.06 -0.42 36.48
C ILE A 249 0.89 -1.73 37.25
N LEU A 250 -0.34 -2.06 37.64
CA LEU A 250 -0.64 -3.31 38.34
C LEU A 250 -0.55 -4.49 37.38
N THR A 251 -0.06 -5.64 37.87
CA THR A 251 0.20 -6.82 37.02
C THR A 251 -0.42 -8.11 37.53
N ASP A 252 -1.26 -8.02 38.55
CA ASP A 252 -1.86 -9.12 39.31
C ASP A 252 -3.39 -8.94 39.47
N ILE A 253 -4.03 -8.27 38.52
CA ILE A 253 -5.48 -8.05 38.49
C ILE A 253 -6.21 -9.39 38.30
N PRO A 254 -7.42 -9.57 38.87
CA PRO A 254 -8.23 -10.79 38.72
C PRO A 254 -8.85 -10.93 37.31
N ILE A 255 -8.00 -11.14 36.31
CA ILE A 255 -8.32 -11.47 34.91
C ILE A 255 -7.44 -12.64 34.44
N LYS A 256 -7.84 -13.35 33.39
CA LYS A 256 -7.10 -14.50 32.87
C LYS A 256 -6.94 -14.45 31.36
N LEU A 257 -5.70 -14.56 30.89
CA LEU A 257 -5.36 -14.73 29.49
C LEU A 257 -5.66 -16.16 29.03
N ASP A 258 -6.48 -16.29 28.00
CA ASP A 258 -6.71 -17.54 27.27
C ASP A 258 -6.11 -17.41 25.87
N LEU A 259 -4.92 -17.98 25.66
CA LEU A 259 -4.22 -17.88 24.39
C LEU A 259 -4.99 -18.51 23.23
N LYS A 260 -5.83 -19.52 23.47
CA LYS A 260 -6.63 -20.14 22.40
C LYS A 260 -7.67 -19.16 21.88
N LYS A 261 -8.32 -18.40 22.77
CA LYS A 261 -9.28 -17.35 22.40
C LYS A 261 -8.62 -16.10 21.83
N ALA A 262 -7.30 -16.00 21.94
CA ALA A 262 -6.53 -14.87 21.46
C ALA A 262 -5.86 -15.15 20.10
N GLU A 263 -6.13 -16.27 19.42
CA GLU A 263 -5.51 -16.58 18.14
C GLU A 263 -5.79 -15.51 17.07
N ALA A 264 -4.75 -14.85 16.57
CA ALA A 264 -4.89 -13.63 15.80
C ALA A 264 -5.50 -13.84 14.40
N VAL A 265 -5.47 -15.06 13.89
CA VAL A 265 -5.95 -15.42 12.55
C VAL A 265 -7.40 -15.94 12.55
N GLU A 266 -8.00 -16.15 13.72
CA GLU A 266 -9.31 -16.81 13.85
C GLU A 266 -10.48 -15.85 13.62
N PHE A 267 -10.59 -15.24 12.44
CA PHE A 267 -11.71 -14.32 12.12
C PHE A 267 -12.24 -14.51 10.71
N ASP A 268 -13.44 -13.97 10.45
CA ASP A 268 -14.05 -13.96 9.11
C ASP A 268 -13.65 -12.68 8.38
N ALA A 269 -12.75 -12.82 7.40
CA ALA A 269 -12.28 -11.69 6.60
C ALA A 269 -13.41 -11.00 5.81
N ASN A 270 -14.52 -11.68 5.52
CA ASN A 270 -15.69 -11.06 4.87
C ASN A 270 -16.40 -10.10 5.81
N GLN A 271 -16.65 -10.48 7.05
CA GLN A 271 -17.31 -9.60 8.03
C GLN A 271 -16.48 -8.33 8.29
N VAL A 272 -15.15 -8.47 8.35
CA VAL A 272 -14.24 -7.32 8.46
C VAL A 272 -14.35 -6.41 7.23
N ARG A 273 -14.36 -6.98 6.01
CA ARG A 273 -14.58 -6.20 4.78
C ARG A 273 -15.89 -5.45 4.84
N ASP A 274 -16.96 -6.12 5.24
CA ASP A 274 -18.31 -5.56 5.29
C ASP A 274 -18.40 -4.38 6.25
N LEU A 275 -17.78 -4.49 7.42
CA LEU A 275 -17.64 -3.38 8.36
C LEU A 275 -16.82 -2.23 7.75
N PHE A 276 -15.71 -2.52 7.07
CA PHE A 276 -14.90 -1.50 6.42
C PHE A 276 -15.67 -0.77 5.31
N PHE A 277 -16.57 -1.45 4.59
CA PHE A 277 -17.47 -0.80 3.65
C PHE A 277 -18.43 0.16 4.33
N LYS A 278 -19.10 -0.28 5.40
CA LYS A 278 -20.04 0.54 6.18
C LYS A 278 -19.37 1.79 6.72
N LEU A 279 -18.10 1.68 7.12
CA LEU A 279 -17.30 2.79 7.64
C LEU A 279 -16.66 3.66 6.54
N GLY A 280 -16.74 3.26 5.26
CA GLY A 280 -16.14 4.00 4.14
C GLY A 280 -14.64 3.75 3.94
N PHE A 281 -14.05 2.73 4.56
CA PHE A 281 -12.62 2.44 4.62
C PHE A 281 -12.10 1.66 3.40
N ARG A 282 -12.51 2.08 2.20
CA ARG A 282 -12.25 1.33 0.95
C ARG A 282 -10.77 1.09 0.67
N SER A 283 -9.91 2.04 1.04
CA SER A 283 -8.45 1.94 0.88
C SER A 283 -7.80 0.88 1.76
N LEU A 284 -8.46 0.45 2.84
CA LEU A 284 -7.92 -0.49 3.82
C LEU A 284 -8.30 -1.95 3.53
N ILE A 285 -9.26 -2.19 2.63
CA ILE A 285 -9.78 -3.53 2.30
C ILE A 285 -8.67 -4.48 1.85
N ASN A 286 -7.79 -4.02 0.96
CA ASN A 286 -6.69 -4.85 0.42
C ASN A 286 -5.59 -5.13 1.46
N ARG A 287 -5.68 -4.52 2.65
CA ARG A 287 -4.73 -4.72 3.75
C ARG A 287 -5.26 -5.68 4.81
N ILE A 288 -6.51 -6.13 4.71
CA ILE A 288 -7.11 -7.09 5.64
C ILE A 288 -6.36 -8.44 5.50
N PRO A 289 -5.83 -9.01 6.60
CA PRO A 289 -5.15 -10.30 6.55
C PRO A 289 -6.12 -11.44 6.20
N ALA A 290 -5.58 -12.58 5.76
CA ALA A 290 -6.39 -13.77 5.59
C ALA A 290 -6.82 -14.31 6.96
N GLY A 291 -8.12 -14.49 7.18
CA GLY A 291 -8.68 -15.09 8.38
C GLY A 291 -9.09 -16.55 8.16
N THR A 292 -8.96 -17.40 9.18
CA THR A 292 -9.18 -18.86 9.11
C THR A 292 -10.66 -19.26 9.21
N LEU A 293 -11.53 -18.40 9.76
CA LEU A 293 -12.97 -18.67 9.85
C LEU A 293 -13.74 -18.34 8.57
N THR A 294 -13.02 -18.01 7.49
CA THR A 294 -13.61 -17.77 6.17
C THR A 294 -14.24 -19.07 5.64
N LYS A 295 -15.51 -19.35 5.97
CA LYS A 295 -16.23 -20.51 5.45
C LYS A 295 -16.40 -20.38 3.94
N GLY A 296 -16.18 -21.49 3.21
CA GLY A 296 -16.38 -21.56 1.77
C GLY A 296 -17.81 -21.17 1.38
N GLY A 297 -17.91 -20.24 0.44
CA GLY A 297 -19.16 -19.67 -0.07
C GLY A 297 -19.07 -18.14 -0.13
N GLN A 298 -19.08 -17.57 -1.34
CA GLN A 298 -19.22 -16.14 -1.55
C GLN A 298 -20.52 -15.63 -0.92
N THR A 299 -20.43 -15.06 0.28
CA THR A 299 -21.45 -14.13 0.81
C THR A 299 -20.73 -13.09 1.68
N SER A 300 -20.13 -12.10 1.02
CA SER A 300 -19.74 -10.83 1.68
C SER A 300 -20.71 -9.74 1.22
N PHE A 301 -20.93 -8.71 2.03
CA PHE A 301 -21.79 -7.54 1.74
C PHE A 301 -21.39 -6.76 0.46
N PHE A 302 -20.39 -7.20 -0.30
CA PHE A 302 -20.24 -6.84 -1.71
C PHE A 302 -21.42 -7.24 -2.60
N ASP A 303 -22.38 -8.01 -2.09
CA ASP A 303 -23.69 -8.18 -2.74
C ASP A 303 -24.65 -6.95 -2.59
N SER A 304 -24.29 -5.89 -1.85
CA SER A 304 -25.23 -4.78 -1.53
C SER A 304 -24.73 -3.33 -1.70
N ALA A 305 -23.79 -3.02 -2.60
CA ALA A 305 -23.69 -1.68 -3.20
C ALA A 305 -23.73 -1.84 -4.72
N PRO A 306 -24.57 -1.06 -5.41
CA PRO A 306 -25.51 -1.59 -6.37
C PRO A 306 -24.77 -2.44 -7.39
N LYS A 307 -25.05 -3.76 -7.35
CA LYS A 307 -25.31 -4.41 -8.63
C LYS A 307 -26.20 -3.42 -9.38
N SER A 308 -25.74 -2.93 -10.52
CA SER A 308 -26.64 -2.73 -11.66
C SER A 308 -27.73 -3.78 -11.49
N LYS A 309 -28.99 -3.38 -11.30
CA LYS A 309 -30.10 -4.29 -11.07
C LYS A 309 -30.10 -5.39 -12.14
N THR A 310 -29.36 -6.46 -11.93
CA THR A 310 -29.65 -7.78 -12.41
C THR A 310 -30.25 -8.44 -11.19
N THR A 311 -31.56 -8.20 -11.10
CA THR A 311 -32.48 -9.06 -10.38
C THR A 311 -31.92 -10.49 -10.32
N ARG A 312 -31.53 -10.96 -9.12
CA ARG A 312 -31.61 -12.39 -8.78
C ARG A 312 -33.08 -12.82 -8.64
N GLY A 313 -33.91 -12.36 -9.58
CA GLY A 313 -34.98 -13.17 -10.12
C GLY A 313 -34.38 -13.99 -11.25
N LYS A 314 -35.19 -14.81 -11.91
CA LYS A 314 -34.80 -15.54 -13.12
C LYS A 314 -34.59 -14.57 -14.30
N GLY A 315 -33.65 -13.63 -14.20
CA GLY A 315 -33.35 -12.57 -15.17
C GLY A 315 -32.14 -12.92 -16.04
N LYS A 316 -32.17 -12.48 -17.30
CA LYS A 316 -31.12 -12.71 -18.31
C LYS A 316 -29.89 -11.86 -17.95
N LEU A 317 -28.69 -12.47 -17.86
CA LEU A 317 -27.42 -11.75 -17.67
C LEU A 317 -27.26 -10.65 -18.75
N SER A 318 -26.65 -9.52 -18.38
CA SER A 318 -26.21 -8.52 -19.36
C SER A 318 -25.14 -9.12 -20.27
N PHE A 319 -24.92 -8.50 -21.44
CA PHE A 319 -23.95 -9.01 -22.42
C PHE A 319 -22.54 -9.15 -21.82
N THR A 320 -22.08 -8.16 -21.06
CA THR A 320 -20.73 -8.13 -20.48
C THR A 320 -20.58 -9.08 -19.29
N GLU A 321 -21.63 -9.27 -18.48
CA GLU A 321 -21.64 -10.31 -17.43
C GLU A 321 -21.59 -11.71 -18.05
N LYS A 322 -22.34 -11.94 -19.15
CA LYS A 322 -22.27 -13.19 -19.88
C LYS A 322 -20.88 -13.41 -20.48
N LEU A 323 -20.29 -12.38 -21.08
CA LEU A 323 -18.93 -12.43 -21.61
C LEU A 323 -17.91 -12.81 -20.53
N ASP A 324 -17.96 -12.17 -19.36
CA ASP A 324 -17.06 -12.46 -18.25
C ASP A 324 -17.25 -13.89 -17.72
N HIS A 325 -18.50 -14.37 -17.68
CA HIS A 325 -18.83 -15.74 -17.33
C HIS A 325 -18.30 -16.76 -18.35
N ASP A 326 -18.50 -16.50 -19.65
CA ASP A 326 -18.04 -17.37 -20.74
C ASP A 326 -16.50 -17.40 -20.82
N LEU A 327 -15.84 -16.32 -20.41
CA LEU A 327 -14.38 -16.20 -20.37
C LEU A 327 -13.74 -16.91 -19.16
N ASP A 328 -14.40 -16.96 -18.00
CA ASP A 328 -13.82 -17.53 -16.78
C ASP A 328 -13.22 -18.94 -16.97
N PRO A 329 -13.90 -19.94 -17.56
CA PRO A 329 -13.31 -21.26 -17.76
C PRO A 329 -12.06 -21.24 -18.65
N ILE A 330 -11.98 -20.29 -19.60
CA ILE A 330 -10.80 -20.10 -20.46
C ILE A 330 -9.64 -19.57 -19.62
N LEU A 331 -9.89 -18.60 -18.73
CA LEU A 331 -8.86 -18.11 -17.80
C LEU A 331 -8.38 -19.22 -16.88
N ARG A 332 -9.28 -20.00 -16.26
CA ARG A 332 -8.88 -21.15 -15.42
C ARG A 332 -8.01 -22.15 -16.19
N GLN A 333 -8.28 -22.35 -17.48
CA GLN A 333 -7.45 -23.20 -18.31
C GLN A 333 -6.08 -22.57 -18.62
N MET A 334 -6.01 -21.26 -18.86
CA MET A 334 -4.74 -20.54 -19.04
C MET A 334 -3.87 -20.60 -17.77
N GLU A 335 -4.47 -20.38 -16.60
CA GLU A 335 -3.81 -20.49 -15.29
C GLU A 335 -3.24 -21.90 -15.09
N LYS A 336 -4.02 -22.94 -15.38
CA LYS A 336 -3.57 -24.34 -15.34
C LYS A 336 -2.46 -24.64 -16.35
N ASN A 337 -2.53 -24.05 -17.55
CA ASN A 337 -1.52 -24.26 -18.57
C ASN A 337 -0.16 -23.72 -18.12
N GLY A 338 -0.13 -22.50 -17.56
CA GLY A 338 1.10 -21.79 -17.19
C GLY A 338 2.03 -21.51 -18.37
N ILE A 339 3.06 -20.69 -18.18
CA ILE A 339 4.10 -20.44 -19.19
C ILE A 339 5.41 -21.14 -18.79
N LEU A 340 6.08 -21.79 -19.74
CA LEU A 340 7.33 -22.50 -19.48
C LEU A 340 8.50 -21.53 -19.31
N LEU A 341 9.33 -21.82 -18.31
CA LEU A 341 10.48 -21.01 -17.91
C LEU A 341 11.78 -21.79 -18.10
N ASP A 342 12.78 -21.14 -18.68
CA ASP A 342 14.16 -21.63 -18.70
C ASP A 342 14.84 -21.24 -17.37
N VAL A 343 14.73 -22.14 -16.39
CA VAL A 343 15.23 -21.92 -15.02
C VAL A 343 16.76 -21.81 -15.00
N ASP A 344 17.46 -22.60 -15.81
CA ASP A 344 18.92 -22.58 -15.88
C ASP A 344 19.43 -21.27 -16.47
N PHE A 345 18.78 -20.78 -17.55
CA PHE A 345 19.06 -19.47 -18.11
C PHE A 345 18.83 -18.35 -17.09
N ILE A 346 17.74 -18.41 -16.31
CA ILE A 346 17.47 -17.43 -15.26
C ILE A 346 18.55 -17.45 -14.18
N HIS A 347 18.95 -18.62 -13.70
CA HIS A 347 20.01 -18.71 -12.69
C HIS A 347 21.34 -18.14 -13.20
N LYS A 348 21.68 -18.40 -14.46
CA LYS A 348 22.86 -17.81 -15.11
C LYS A 348 22.75 -16.29 -15.21
N LEU A 349 21.62 -15.78 -15.69
CA LEU A 349 21.36 -14.34 -15.82
C LEU A 349 21.36 -13.65 -14.44
N ASN A 350 20.79 -14.28 -13.42
CA ASN A 350 20.77 -13.77 -12.05
C ASN A 350 22.18 -13.62 -11.48
N ARG A 351 23.06 -14.59 -11.75
CA ARG A 351 24.47 -14.52 -11.34
C ARG A 351 25.17 -13.35 -12.01
N GLN A 352 25.04 -13.22 -13.33
CA GLN A 352 25.64 -12.13 -14.10
C GLN A 352 25.15 -10.76 -13.61
N VAL A 353 23.83 -10.58 -13.46
CA VAL A 353 23.26 -9.32 -12.97
C VAL A 353 23.70 -9.00 -11.55
N SER A 354 23.88 -10.01 -10.70
CA SER A 354 24.38 -9.81 -9.33
C SER A 354 25.84 -9.33 -9.32
N GLU A 355 26.70 -9.94 -10.14
CA GLU A 355 28.08 -9.49 -10.32
C GLU A 355 28.16 -8.04 -10.84
N ASP A 356 27.28 -7.68 -11.78
CA ASP A 356 27.25 -6.32 -12.32
C ASP A 356 26.68 -5.30 -11.32
N LEU A 357 25.68 -5.69 -10.52
CA LEU A 357 25.18 -4.88 -9.40
C LEU A 357 26.28 -4.64 -8.34
N ASP A 358 27.12 -5.63 -8.06
CA ASP A 358 28.23 -5.48 -7.12
C ASP A 358 29.30 -4.51 -7.64
N LYS A 359 29.65 -4.60 -8.94
CA LYS A 359 30.56 -3.63 -9.59
C LYS A 359 29.98 -2.22 -9.55
N LEU A 360 28.68 -2.08 -9.81
CA LEU A 360 27.98 -0.80 -9.80
C LEU A 360 27.91 -0.23 -8.38
N THR A 361 27.65 -1.07 -7.37
CA THR A 361 27.66 -0.70 -5.94
C THR A 361 29.01 -0.14 -5.53
N LYS A 362 30.12 -0.83 -5.86
CA LYS A 362 31.49 -0.35 -5.59
C LYS A 362 31.76 0.99 -6.28
N THR A 363 31.26 1.19 -7.50
CA THR A 363 31.38 2.46 -8.22
C THR A 363 30.64 3.59 -7.52
N ILE A 364 29.41 3.33 -7.06
CA ILE A 364 28.60 4.32 -6.33
C ILE A 364 29.24 4.65 -4.97
N TYR A 365 29.77 3.67 -4.24
CA TYR A 365 30.49 3.91 -2.98
C TYR A 365 31.75 4.74 -3.19
N ARG A 366 32.52 4.49 -4.26
CA ARG A 366 33.66 5.33 -4.62
C ARG A 366 33.25 6.77 -4.95
N GLN A 367 32.12 6.97 -5.63
CA GLN A 367 31.61 8.30 -5.99
C GLN A 367 31.00 9.07 -4.81
N SER A 368 30.51 8.37 -3.79
CA SER A 368 29.90 8.98 -2.60
C SER A 368 30.83 9.05 -1.39
N SER A 369 31.99 8.39 -1.45
CA SER A 369 32.95 8.25 -0.35
C SER A 369 32.33 7.68 0.93
N THR A 370 31.23 6.95 0.82
CA THR A 370 30.53 6.34 1.96
C THR A 370 29.78 5.11 1.51
N GLU A 371 29.73 4.09 2.36
CA GLU A 371 28.85 2.95 2.16
C GLU A 371 27.49 3.24 2.78
N PHE A 372 26.43 2.78 2.11
CA PHE A 372 25.05 2.95 2.55
C PHE A 372 24.13 2.01 1.75
N ASN A 373 22.89 1.86 2.23
CA ASN A 373 21.87 1.09 1.54
C ASN A 373 21.27 1.91 0.37
N LEU A 374 21.61 1.51 -0.86
CA LEU A 374 21.17 2.14 -2.11
C LEU A 374 19.64 2.13 -2.33
N ASN A 375 18.94 1.21 -1.66
CA ASN A 375 17.49 1.05 -1.74
C ASN A 375 16.73 1.82 -0.67
N SER A 376 17.41 2.28 0.37
CA SER A 376 16.82 3.13 1.40
C SER A 376 16.71 4.57 0.89
N PRO A 377 15.49 5.11 0.68
CA PRO A 377 15.32 6.49 0.20
C PRO A 377 15.91 7.53 1.15
N ALA A 378 15.83 7.30 2.46
CA ALA A 378 16.34 8.23 3.47
C ALA A 378 17.87 8.34 3.43
N GLN A 379 18.57 7.20 3.48
CA GLN A 379 20.04 7.16 3.37
C GLN A 379 20.52 7.72 2.04
N LEU A 380 19.87 7.37 0.92
CA LEU A 380 20.24 7.94 -0.37
C LEU A 380 20.03 9.46 -0.41
N SER A 381 18.90 9.96 0.12
CA SER A 381 18.62 11.39 0.21
C SER A 381 19.67 12.13 1.04
N GLU A 382 20.09 11.56 2.16
CA GLU A 382 21.17 12.09 2.98
C GLU A 382 22.51 12.17 2.23
N VAL A 383 22.89 11.11 1.52
CA VAL A 383 24.13 11.11 0.73
C VAL A 383 24.08 12.13 -0.40
N LEU A 384 22.99 12.18 -1.17
CA LEU A 384 22.89 13.08 -2.33
C LEU A 384 22.81 14.56 -1.92
N PHE A 385 21.98 14.91 -0.94
CA PHE A 385 21.67 16.30 -0.64
C PHE A 385 22.47 16.87 0.54
N LYS A 386 22.91 16.05 1.50
CA LYS A 386 23.72 16.53 2.63
C LYS A 386 25.21 16.34 2.39
N LYS A 387 25.65 15.14 1.99
CA LYS A 387 27.08 14.84 1.80
C LYS A 387 27.61 15.39 0.47
N LEU A 388 26.98 15.01 -0.63
CA LEU A 388 27.37 15.46 -1.98
C LEU A 388 26.84 16.86 -2.33
N LYS A 389 25.94 17.41 -1.51
CA LYS A 389 25.38 18.76 -1.63
C LYS A 389 24.81 19.06 -3.04
N LEU A 390 24.20 18.06 -3.67
CA LEU A 390 23.51 18.26 -4.95
C LEU A 390 22.36 19.26 -4.80
N PRO A 391 22.04 20.04 -5.85
CA PRO A 391 20.98 21.03 -5.76
C PRO A 391 19.63 20.37 -5.51
N ALA A 392 18.88 20.92 -4.57
CA ALA A 392 17.57 20.43 -4.18
C ALA A 392 16.42 21.29 -4.73
N ALA A 393 16.73 22.31 -5.53
CA ALA A 393 15.73 23.18 -6.16
C ALA A 393 14.87 22.36 -7.13
N GLY A 394 13.53 22.48 -7.00
CA GLY A 394 12.58 21.72 -7.84
C GLY A 394 12.43 20.24 -7.49
N ILE A 395 13.13 19.74 -6.46
CA ILE A 395 12.99 18.37 -5.95
C ILE A 395 11.88 18.31 -4.92
N LYS A 396 10.89 17.44 -5.13
CA LYS A 396 9.80 17.24 -4.18
C LYS A 396 10.33 16.69 -2.86
N LYS A 397 9.78 17.15 -1.75
CA LYS A 397 10.05 16.60 -0.41
C LYS A 397 9.02 15.54 -0.05
N THR A 398 9.50 14.43 0.51
CA THR A 398 8.67 13.52 1.30
C THR A 398 8.55 14.08 2.72
N LYS A 399 7.77 13.43 3.58
CA LYS A 399 7.59 13.87 4.98
C LYS A 399 8.90 13.93 5.79
N THR A 400 9.95 13.22 5.38
CA THR A 400 11.20 13.06 6.14
C THR A 400 12.46 13.47 5.39
N CYS A 401 12.48 13.43 4.05
CA CYS A 401 13.67 13.72 3.26
C CYS A 401 13.30 14.20 1.84
N TYR A 402 14.28 14.68 1.07
CA TYR A 402 14.07 14.93 -0.37
C TYR A 402 13.77 13.62 -1.08
N SER A 403 12.80 13.64 -2.00
CA SER A 403 12.38 12.48 -2.75
C SER A 403 13.52 11.95 -3.61
N THR A 404 13.72 10.64 -3.57
CA THR A 404 14.63 9.90 -4.46
C THR A 404 13.86 9.04 -5.47
N ALA A 405 12.63 9.41 -5.79
CA ALA A 405 11.86 8.75 -6.85
C ALA A 405 12.55 8.95 -8.21
N ILE A 406 12.35 8.03 -9.16
CA ILE A 406 12.99 8.05 -10.48
C ILE A 406 12.87 9.44 -11.14
N GLY A 407 11.65 9.97 -11.28
CA GLY A 407 11.41 11.28 -11.90
C GLY A 407 11.98 12.49 -11.13
N GLU A 408 12.37 12.33 -9.87
CA GLU A 408 13.07 13.38 -9.12
C GLU A 408 14.59 13.23 -9.27
N LEU A 409 15.11 12.01 -9.31
CA LEU A 409 16.52 11.74 -9.61
C LEU A 409 16.87 12.11 -11.05
N GLU A 410 15.97 11.93 -12.02
CA GLU A 410 16.20 12.30 -13.42
C GLU A 410 16.54 13.78 -13.60
N LYS A 411 15.97 14.66 -12.77
CA LYS A 411 16.28 16.11 -12.76
C LYS A 411 17.72 16.41 -12.35
N LEU A 412 18.41 15.46 -11.72
CA LEU A 412 19.76 15.60 -11.19
C LEU A 412 20.82 14.93 -12.07
N ILE A 413 20.42 14.32 -13.19
CA ILE A 413 21.33 13.54 -14.06
C ILE A 413 22.54 14.35 -14.51
N ASP A 414 22.35 15.63 -14.83
CA ASP A 414 23.43 16.51 -15.33
C ASP A 414 24.30 17.11 -14.21
N HIS A 415 23.91 16.92 -12.96
CA HIS A 415 24.63 17.46 -11.80
C HIS A 415 25.71 16.52 -11.28
N HIS A 416 25.51 15.20 -11.38
CA HIS A 416 26.51 14.24 -10.92
C HIS A 416 26.37 12.85 -11.57
N PRO A 417 27.48 12.22 -12.02
CA PRO A 417 27.45 10.88 -12.65
C PRO A 417 26.85 9.78 -11.76
N ILE A 418 26.94 9.93 -10.43
CA ILE A 418 26.36 8.98 -9.46
C ILE A 418 24.86 8.75 -9.68
N ILE A 419 24.14 9.76 -10.17
CA ILE A 419 22.69 9.69 -10.38
C ILE A 419 22.35 8.65 -11.44
N ARG A 420 23.10 8.61 -12.55
CA ARG A 420 22.92 7.61 -13.62
C ARG A 420 23.16 6.20 -13.09
N HIS A 421 24.24 6.02 -12.30
CA HIS A 421 24.55 4.72 -11.69
C HIS A 421 23.49 4.28 -10.67
N ILE A 422 22.95 5.19 -9.85
CA ILE A 422 21.88 4.88 -8.90
C ILE A 422 20.59 4.48 -9.63
N LEU A 423 20.21 5.21 -10.67
CA LEU A 423 19.03 4.90 -11.48
C LEU A 423 19.16 3.51 -12.13
N GLN A 424 20.33 3.22 -12.70
CA GLN A 424 20.64 1.91 -13.27
C GLN A 424 20.58 0.81 -12.20
N TYR A 425 21.22 1.01 -11.04
CA TYR A 425 21.23 0.05 -9.94
C TYR A 425 19.81 -0.30 -9.49
N ARG A 426 18.98 0.71 -9.18
CA ARG A 426 17.60 0.49 -8.72
C ARG A 426 16.74 -0.17 -9.77
N GLY A 427 16.93 0.17 -11.05
CA GLY A 427 16.24 -0.48 -12.16
C GLY A 427 16.57 -1.96 -12.25
N TRP A 428 17.86 -2.30 -12.24
CA TRP A 428 18.34 -3.68 -12.32
C TRP A 428 18.00 -4.50 -11.09
N GLU A 429 18.17 -3.94 -9.90
CA GLU A 429 17.87 -4.65 -8.67
C GLU A 429 16.36 -4.95 -8.54
N LYS A 430 15.50 -4.00 -8.89
CA LYS A 430 14.05 -4.23 -8.94
C LYS A 430 13.70 -5.37 -9.91
N LEU A 431 14.29 -5.36 -11.10
CA LEU A 431 14.09 -6.42 -12.10
C LEU A 431 14.59 -7.78 -11.60
N ARG A 432 15.78 -7.81 -10.99
CA ARG A 432 16.39 -9.02 -10.43
C ARG A 432 15.50 -9.62 -9.34
N ASN A 433 15.15 -8.83 -8.33
CA ASN A 433 14.35 -9.29 -7.20
C ASN A 433 12.95 -9.75 -7.66
N THR A 434 12.31 -8.98 -8.55
CA THR A 434 10.94 -9.27 -9.01
C THR A 434 10.88 -10.49 -9.92
N TYR A 435 11.86 -10.68 -10.81
CA TYR A 435 11.78 -11.70 -11.85
C TYR A 435 12.82 -12.81 -11.68
N LEU A 436 14.10 -12.47 -11.60
CA LEU A 436 15.19 -13.45 -11.62
C LEU A 436 15.28 -14.29 -10.34
N GLU A 437 15.00 -13.70 -9.18
CA GLU A 437 14.99 -14.42 -7.90
C GLU A 437 13.65 -15.09 -7.59
N THR A 438 12.54 -14.47 -8.01
CA THR A 438 11.20 -14.86 -7.58
C THR A 438 10.57 -15.89 -8.52
N LEU A 439 10.68 -15.73 -9.85
CA LEU A 439 10.01 -16.63 -10.79
C LEU A 439 10.45 -18.10 -10.67
N PRO A 440 11.76 -18.43 -10.52
CA PRO A 440 12.17 -19.82 -10.33
C PRO A 440 11.56 -20.47 -9.09
N LYS A 441 11.32 -19.69 -8.02
CA LYS A 441 10.71 -20.18 -6.77
C LYS A 441 9.20 -20.41 -6.89
N LEU A 442 8.56 -19.74 -7.84
CA LEU A 442 7.12 -19.85 -8.12
C LEU A 442 6.81 -20.84 -9.25
N ALA A 443 7.83 -21.35 -9.94
CA ALA A 443 7.67 -22.35 -10.98
C ALA A 443 7.29 -23.71 -10.38
N ASP A 444 6.42 -24.44 -11.06
CA ASP A 444 6.05 -25.80 -10.68
C ASP A 444 7.16 -26.83 -10.98
N LYS A 445 6.90 -28.10 -10.69
CA LYS A 445 7.82 -29.22 -10.97
C LYS A 445 8.16 -29.41 -12.46
N HIS A 446 7.45 -28.75 -13.36
CA HIS A 446 7.68 -28.77 -14.81
C HIS A 446 8.22 -27.43 -15.32
N ASN A 447 8.74 -26.59 -14.41
CA ASN A 447 9.25 -25.25 -14.68
C ASN A 447 8.22 -24.32 -15.31
N ARG A 448 6.94 -24.52 -15.01
CA ARG A 448 5.86 -23.64 -15.48
C ARG A 448 5.46 -22.65 -14.40
N VAL A 449 5.31 -21.40 -14.81
CA VAL A 449 4.81 -20.33 -13.95
C VAL A 449 3.33 -20.13 -14.19
N HIS A 450 2.56 -20.15 -13.12
CA HIS A 450 1.11 -20.06 -13.14
C HIS A 450 0.67 -18.73 -12.53
N THR A 451 0.21 -17.79 -13.35
CA THR A 451 -0.43 -16.57 -12.84
C THR A 451 -1.89 -16.84 -12.50
N THR A 452 -2.50 -15.95 -11.72
CA THR A 452 -3.94 -15.92 -11.45
C THR A 452 -4.55 -14.66 -12.05
N TYR A 453 -5.63 -14.84 -12.82
CA TYR A 453 -6.39 -13.78 -13.47
C TYR A 453 -7.63 -13.38 -12.66
N ALA A 454 -7.81 -12.07 -12.51
CA ALA A 454 -9.04 -11.48 -11.97
C ALA A 454 -9.69 -10.55 -13.01
N GLN A 455 -11.02 -10.54 -13.04
CA GLN A 455 -11.83 -9.80 -14.02
C GLN A 455 -12.50 -8.54 -13.46
N ASP A 456 -12.30 -8.25 -12.17
CA ASP A 456 -13.02 -7.25 -11.36
C ASP A 456 -12.45 -5.83 -11.46
N THR A 457 -11.63 -5.53 -12.47
CA THR A 457 -11.07 -4.19 -12.63
C THR A 457 -12.13 -3.19 -13.09
N SER A 458 -11.98 -1.92 -12.69
CA SER A 458 -12.94 -0.85 -13.05
C SER A 458 -13.06 -0.58 -14.55
N THR A 459 -12.11 -1.06 -15.36
CA THR A 459 -12.14 -0.95 -16.82
C THR A 459 -12.49 -2.27 -17.49
N GLY A 460 -12.78 -3.34 -16.75
CA GLY A 460 -13.02 -4.68 -17.32
C GLY A 460 -11.77 -5.39 -17.83
N ARG A 461 -10.58 -4.78 -17.75
CA ARG A 461 -9.29 -5.43 -18.02
C ARG A 461 -9.07 -6.61 -17.09
N LEU A 462 -8.36 -7.63 -17.59
CA LEU A 462 -7.82 -8.66 -16.74
C LEU A 462 -6.67 -8.09 -15.91
N SER A 463 -6.57 -8.48 -14.65
CA SER A 463 -5.37 -8.27 -13.84
C SER A 463 -4.72 -9.61 -13.53
N SER A 464 -3.39 -9.60 -13.40
CA SER A 464 -2.56 -10.80 -13.18
C SER A 464 -1.82 -10.68 -11.85
N SER A 465 -1.85 -11.74 -11.05
CA SER A 465 -1.21 -11.82 -9.74
C SER A 465 -0.60 -13.21 -9.49
N ASN A 466 0.31 -13.30 -8.52
CA ASN A 466 0.95 -14.55 -8.07
C ASN A 466 1.54 -15.45 -9.17
N PRO A 467 2.49 -14.98 -10.01
CA PRO A 467 3.06 -13.64 -10.09
C PRO A 467 2.33 -12.74 -11.12
N ASN A 468 2.60 -11.43 -11.07
CA ASN A 468 2.10 -10.51 -12.09
C ASN A 468 2.95 -10.61 -13.36
N LEU A 469 2.41 -11.24 -14.40
CA LEU A 469 3.06 -11.43 -15.69
C LEU A 469 2.70 -10.37 -16.72
N GLN A 470 1.83 -9.41 -16.38
CA GLN A 470 1.47 -8.31 -17.27
C GLN A 470 2.51 -7.18 -17.29
N ASN A 471 3.31 -7.04 -16.24
CA ASN A 471 4.21 -5.90 -16.05
C ASN A 471 5.68 -6.18 -16.41
N ILE A 472 5.95 -7.23 -17.19
CA ILE A 472 7.33 -7.58 -17.58
C ILE A 472 7.88 -6.49 -18.50
N PRO A 473 8.96 -5.77 -18.12
CA PRO A 473 9.41 -4.61 -18.89
C PRO A 473 9.93 -4.98 -20.27
N ILE A 474 9.50 -4.22 -21.28
CA ILE A 474 9.82 -4.49 -22.71
C ILE A 474 10.99 -3.62 -23.21
N ARG A 475 11.17 -2.43 -22.64
CA ARG A 475 12.05 -1.38 -23.20
C ARG A 475 13.49 -1.39 -22.68
N SER A 476 13.77 -2.08 -21.59
CA SER A 476 15.12 -2.15 -20.99
C SER A 476 15.84 -3.40 -21.48
N ASP A 477 17.16 -3.31 -21.71
CA ASP A 477 17.99 -4.45 -22.13
C ASP A 477 17.82 -5.67 -21.22
N LEU A 478 17.89 -5.48 -19.89
CA LEU A 478 17.68 -6.55 -18.93
C LEU A 478 16.25 -7.13 -18.99
N GLY A 479 15.25 -6.30 -19.24
CA GLY A 479 13.86 -6.75 -19.44
C GLY A 479 13.72 -7.61 -20.69
N ALA A 480 14.40 -7.25 -21.78
CA ALA A 480 14.46 -8.06 -22.99
C ALA A 480 15.15 -9.41 -22.75
N GLU A 481 16.24 -9.44 -21.99
CA GLU A 481 16.89 -10.70 -21.57
C GLU A 481 15.96 -11.55 -20.68
N ILE A 482 15.24 -10.95 -19.73
CA ILE A 482 14.25 -11.66 -18.90
C ILE A 482 13.16 -12.29 -19.77
N ARG A 483 12.69 -11.62 -20.83
CA ARG A 483 11.68 -12.19 -21.74
C ARG A 483 12.18 -13.45 -22.46
N LYS A 484 13.49 -13.57 -22.74
CA LYS A 484 14.07 -14.78 -23.37
C LYS A 484 13.96 -16.01 -22.48
N ALA A 485 13.82 -15.84 -21.17
CA ALA A 485 13.61 -16.95 -20.25
C ALA A 485 12.25 -17.63 -20.41
N PHE A 486 11.27 -16.94 -21.01
CA PHE A 486 9.96 -17.54 -21.30
C PHE A 486 10.04 -18.25 -22.65
N ILE A 487 9.96 -19.58 -22.61
CA ILE A 487 10.21 -20.44 -23.76
C ILE A 487 9.01 -21.31 -24.10
N ALA A 488 9.00 -21.89 -25.29
CA ALA A 488 8.07 -22.96 -25.64
C ALA A 488 8.74 -24.34 -25.46
N PRO A 489 7.97 -25.40 -25.18
CA PRO A 489 8.47 -26.76 -25.19
C PRO A 489 9.09 -27.16 -26.54
N LYS A 490 9.94 -28.18 -26.55
CA LYS A 490 10.54 -28.71 -27.79
C LYS A 490 9.45 -29.08 -28.81
N GLY A 491 9.57 -28.56 -30.03
CA GLY A 491 8.60 -28.77 -31.12
C GLY A 491 7.44 -27.76 -31.14
N PHE A 492 7.40 -26.84 -30.19
CA PHE A 492 6.42 -25.74 -30.10
C PHE A 492 7.10 -24.39 -30.34
N LEU A 493 6.28 -23.36 -30.57
CA LEU A 493 6.66 -21.96 -30.66
C LEU A 493 5.74 -21.14 -29.76
N LEU A 494 6.24 -20.01 -29.26
CA LEU A 494 5.39 -18.96 -28.70
C LEU A 494 4.87 -18.09 -29.86
N LEU A 495 3.55 -17.99 -29.99
CA LEU A 495 2.88 -17.09 -30.91
C LEU A 495 2.33 -15.92 -30.09
N SER A 496 2.84 -14.72 -30.35
CA SER A 496 2.37 -13.47 -29.78
C SER A 496 1.59 -12.69 -30.84
N VAL A 497 0.39 -12.20 -30.47
CA VAL A 497 -0.48 -11.40 -31.33
C VAL A 497 -1.03 -10.24 -30.51
N ASP A 498 -0.89 -9.03 -31.02
CA ASP A 498 -1.25 -7.79 -30.33
C ASP A 498 -2.10 -6.89 -31.22
N TYR A 499 -3.00 -6.09 -30.63
CA TYR A 499 -3.74 -5.11 -31.40
C TYR A 499 -2.90 -3.87 -31.69
N SER A 500 -2.77 -3.53 -32.97
CA SER A 500 -2.06 -2.31 -33.36
C SER A 500 -2.88 -1.05 -33.04
N GLN A 501 -2.52 -0.38 -31.95
CA GLN A 501 -3.06 0.93 -31.52
C GLN A 501 -4.58 0.91 -31.28
N ILE A 502 -5.09 -0.14 -30.62
CA ILE A 502 -6.53 -0.34 -30.42
C ILE A 502 -7.23 0.84 -29.75
N GLU A 503 -6.59 1.45 -28.74
CA GLU A 503 -7.20 2.56 -28.02
C GLU A 503 -7.40 3.79 -28.90
N LEU A 504 -6.45 4.10 -29.79
CA LEU A 504 -6.58 5.21 -30.75
C LEU A 504 -7.69 4.93 -31.76
N ARG A 505 -7.82 3.68 -32.22
CA ARG A 505 -8.90 3.28 -33.14
C ARG A 505 -10.28 3.39 -32.47
N ILE A 506 -10.39 2.99 -31.21
CA ILE A 506 -11.61 3.12 -30.42
C ILE A 506 -11.95 4.59 -30.21
N VAL A 507 -10.98 5.45 -29.88
CA VAL A 507 -11.21 6.89 -29.77
C VAL A 507 -11.73 7.45 -31.09
N ALA A 508 -11.08 7.16 -32.22
CA ALA A 508 -11.51 7.62 -33.53
C ALA A 508 -12.97 7.22 -33.83
N SER A 509 -13.34 5.99 -33.47
CA SER A 509 -14.70 5.45 -33.64
C SER A 509 -15.72 6.13 -32.71
N LEU A 510 -15.43 6.20 -31.41
CA LEU A 510 -16.30 6.81 -30.40
C LEU A 510 -16.51 8.31 -30.65
N SER A 511 -15.44 9.01 -31.04
CA SER A 511 -15.48 10.44 -31.30
C SER A 511 -15.95 10.78 -32.71
N LYS A 512 -16.05 9.78 -33.60
CA LYS A 512 -16.34 9.94 -35.04
C LYS A 512 -15.45 11.01 -35.69
N ASP A 513 -14.18 11.06 -35.29
CA ASP A 513 -13.24 12.06 -35.81
C ASP A 513 -12.82 11.70 -37.23
N VAL A 514 -13.32 12.45 -38.21
CA VAL A 514 -13.17 12.14 -39.64
C VAL A 514 -11.70 11.98 -40.04
N ARG A 515 -10.82 12.86 -39.54
CA ARG A 515 -9.39 12.83 -39.89
C ARG A 515 -8.71 11.61 -39.30
N MET A 516 -8.93 11.33 -38.01
CA MET A 516 -8.31 10.17 -37.37
C MET A 516 -8.81 8.85 -37.99
N MET A 517 -10.10 8.76 -38.33
CA MET A 517 -10.64 7.59 -39.04
C MET A 517 -10.04 7.42 -40.43
N ASP A 518 -9.89 8.49 -41.21
CA ASP A 518 -9.30 8.47 -42.55
C ASP A 518 -7.85 7.97 -42.52
N SER A 519 -7.03 8.45 -41.58
CA SER A 519 -5.65 7.96 -41.41
C SER A 519 -5.59 6.46 -41.10
N PHE A 520 -6.52 5.94 -40.28
CA PHE A 520 -6.58 4.50 -40.02
C PHE A 520 -7.06 3.68 -41.23
N GLN A 521 -7.99 4.20 -42.03
CA GLN A 521 -8.46 3.55 -43.26
C GLN A 521 -7.37 3.48 -44.33
N LYS A 522 -6.56 4.54 -44.44
CA LYS A 522 -5.40 4.61 -45.35
C LYS A 522 -4.15 3.90 -44.83
N SER A 523 -4.20 3.34 -43.62
CA SER A 523 -3.05 2.72 -42.95
C SER A 523 -1.84 3.66 -42.81
N GLU A 524 -2.10 4.95 -42.59
CA GLU A 524 -1.07 5.97 -42.37
C GLU A 524 -0.47 5.86 -40.95
N ASP A 525 0.77 6.30 -40.78
CA ASP A 525 1.34 6.50 -39.44
C ASP A 525 0.69 7.72 -38.79
N ILE A 526 -0.29 7.46 -37.92
CA ILE A 526 -1.06 8.50 -37.22
C ILE A 526 -0.17 9.47 -36.42
N HIS A 527 0.97 9.02 -35.89
CA HIS A 527 1.86 9.89 -35.13
C HIS A 527 2.64 10.81 -36.05
N ALA A 528 3.14 10.28 -37.16
CA ALA A 528 3.81 11.09 -38.18
C ALA A 528 2.82 12.07 -38.83
N ARG A 529 1.58 11.64 -39.09
CA ARG A 529 0.52 12.51 -39.63
C ARG A 529 0.25 13.71 -38.72
N VAL A 530 -0.01 13.46 -37.43
CA VAL A 530 -0.28 14.52 -36.46
C VAL A 530 0.93 15.46 -36.32
N ALA A 531 2.14 14.90 -36.30
CA ALA A 531 3.36 15.71 -36.28
C ALA A 531 3.46 16.61 -37.52
N ALA A 532 3.21 16.06 -38.72
CA ALA A 532 3.27 16.79 -39.97
C ALA A 532 2.27 17.96 -40.00
N GLU A 533 1.02 17.71 -39.62
CA GLU A 533 -0.03 18.72 -39.63
C GLU A 533 0.21 19.84 -38.61
N ILE A 534 0.67 19.50 -37.40
CA ILE A 534 0.92 20.51 -36.35
C ILE A 534 2.14 21.39 -36.68
N ASN A 535 3.14 20.83 -37.35
CA ASN A 535 4.34 21.53 -37.78
C ASN A 535 4.19 22.18 -39.18
N GLY A 536 3.12 21.90 -39.92
CA GLY A 536 2.91 22.41 -41.28
C GLY A 536 3.90 21.87 -42.32
N ILE A 537 4.38 20.63 -42.14
CA ILE A 537 5.38 19.97 -43.00
C ILE A 537 4.78 18.71 -43.66
N SER A 538 5.49 18.11 -44.63
CA SER A 538 5.08 16.83 -45.19
C SER A 538 5.35 15.66 -44.23
N ILE A 539 4.64 14.53 -44.36
CA ILE A 539 4.87 13.34 -43.51
C ILE A 539 6.29 12.82 -43.64
N SER A 540 6.90 12.90 -44.83
CA SER A 540 8.28 12.48 -45.07
C SER A 540 9.32 13.35 -44.38
N ASP A 541 8.99 14.60 -44.08
CA ASP A 541 9.89 15.55 -43.42
C ASP A 541 9.82 15.47 -41.89
N VAL A 542 8.95 14.61 -41.34
CA VAL A 542 8.78 14.45 -39.91
C VAL A 542 10.00 13.79 -39.30
N THR A 543 10.66 14.51 -38.41
CA THR A 543 11.80 13.98 -37.65
C THR A 543 11.35 12.94 -36.61
N LYS A 544 12.29 12.08 -36.19
CA LYS A 544 12.04 11.09 -35.11
C LYS A 544 11.59 11.76 -33.80
N ALA A 545 12.12 12.94 -33.48
CA ALA A 545 11.76 13.71 -32.31
C ALA A 545 10.31 14.22 -32.40
N GLN A 546 9.93 14.86 -33.51
CA GLN A 546 8.55 15.32 -33.75
C GLN A 546 7.55 14.16 -33.70
N ARG A 547 7.89 13.00 -34.28
CA ARG A 547 7.05 11.80 -34.21
C ARG A 547 6.90 11.28 -32.77
N ARG A 548 7.98 11.30 -31.98
CA ARG A 548 7.96 10.90 -30.56
C ARG A 548 7.04 11.83 -29.74
N ASP A 549 7.13 13.12 -29.96
CA ASP A 549 6.33 14.11 -29.24
C ASP A 549 4.85 14.00 -29.64
N ALA A 550 4.54 13.88 -30.94
CA ALA A 550 3.18 13.60 -31.41
C ALA A 550 2.63 12.28 -30.86
N LYS A 551 3.48 11.25 -30.68
CA LYS A 551 3.09 10.02 -29.99
C LYS A 551 2.74 10.28 -28.53
N ALA A 552 3.59 10.99 -27.79
CA ALA A 552 3.32 11.35 -26.40
C ALA A 552 2.02 12.15 -26.26
N VAL A 553 1.73 13.03 -27.21
CA VAL A 553 0.48 13.81 -27.29
C VAL A 553 -0.71 12.92 -27.60
N ASN A 554 -0.67 12.10 -28.65
CA ASN A 554 -1.78 11.22 -29.03
C ASN A 554 -2.22 10.32 -27.88
N PHE A 555 -1.26 9.71 -27.19
CA PHE A 555 -1.58 8.90 -26.00
C PHE A 555 -1.99 9.79 -24.82
N GLY A 556 -1.23 10.85 -24.51
CA GLY A 556 -1.48 11.69 -23.34
C GLY A 556 -2.82 12.44 -23.37
N LEU A 557 -3.22 12.97 -24.52
CA LEU A 557 -4.46 13.75 -24.66
C LEU A 557 -5.71 12.90 -24.56
N ILE A 558 -5.67 11.68 -25.09
CA ILE A 558 -6.75 10.70 -24.87
C ILE A 558 -6.96 10.46 -23.37
N TYR A 559 -5.90 10.56 -22.56
CA TYR A 559 -5.98 10.40 -21.11
C TYR A 559 -6.21 11.69 -20.32
N GLY A 560 -6.52 12.81 -20.99
CA GLY A 560 -6.77 14.10 -20.34
C GLY A 560 -5.54 14.67 -19.63
N VAL A 561 -4.35 14.48 -20.20
CA VAL A 561 -3.10 15.07 -19.70
C VAL A 561 -3.14 16.60 -19.87
N SER A 562 -2.86 17.33 -18.79
CA SER A 562 -2.71 18.79 -18.79
C SER A 562 -1.44 19.24 -19.52
N PRO A 563 -1.35 20.50 -20.01
CA PRO A 563 -0.12 21.04 -20.59
C PRO A 563 1.14 20.81 -19.74
N TYR A 564 1.02 20.97 -18.41
CA TYR A 564 2.12 20.70 -17.46
C TYR A 564 2.53 19.22 -17.41
N GLY A 565 1.57 18.31 -17.56
CA GLY A 565 1.83 16.88 -17.60
C GLY A 565 2.44 16.45 -18.93
N LEU A 566 2.11 17.16 -20.02
CA LEU A 566 2.69 16.91 -21.33
C LEU A 566 4.14 17.38 -21.38
N SER A 567 4.43 18.60 -20.91
CA SER A 567 5.81 19.12 -20.82
C SER A 567 6.73 18.30 -19.93
N ALA A 568 6.18 17.57 -18.95
CA ALA A 568 6.97 16.67 -18.11
C ALA A 568 7.43 15.40 -18.84
N ASN A 569 6.81 15.06 -19.99
CA ASN A 569 7.06 13.84 -20.76
C ASN A 569 7.59 14.13 -22.17
N THR A 570 7.74 15.40 -22.54
CA THR A 570 8.28 15.87 -23.82
C THR A 570 9.38 16.91 -23.56
N GLU A 571 10.12 17.28 -24.60
CA GLU A 571 11.13 18.34 -24.51
C GLU A 571 10.52 19.76 -24.61
N MET A 572 9.18 19.85 -24.61
CA MET A 572 8.45 21.09 -24.82
C MET A 572 8.30 21.89 -23.52
N SER A 573 8.36 23.21 -23.61
CA SER A 573 7.91 24.10 -22.54
C SER A 573 6.41 23.97 -22.29
N VAL A 574 5.94 24.42 -21.13
CA VAL A 574 4.50 24.41 -20.79
C VAL A 574 3.67 25.24 -21.79
N ILE A 575 4.24 26.33 -22.32
CA ILE A 575 3.59 27.20 -23.30
C ILE A 575 3.45 26.46 -24.64
N GLU A 576 4.53 25.89 -25.15
CA GLU A 576 4.52 25.10 -26.38
C GLU A 576 3.57 23.90 -26.26
N ALA A 577 3.58 23.21 -25.11
CA ALA A 577 2.66 22.11 -24.84
C ALA A 577 1.19 22.57 -24.90
N SER A 578 0.88 23.74 -24.34
CA SER A 578 -0.47 24.32 -24.40
C SER A 578 -0.90 24.67 -25.82
N GLU A 579 -0.01 25.27 -26.62
CA GLU A 579 -0.27 25.60 -28.02
C GLU A 579 -0.47 24.34 -28.87
N TYR A 580 0.34 23.31 -28.63
CA TYR A 580 0.25 22.03 -29.34
C TYR A 580 -1.08 21.33 -29.05
N ILE A 581 -1.51 21.31 -27.78
CA ILE A 581 -2.82 20.76 -27.40
C ILE A 581 -3.96 21.51 -28.09
N LYS A 582 -3.86 22.84 -28.17
CA LYS A 582 -4.85 23.65 -28.89
C LYS A 582 -4.90 23.27 -30.37
N LYS A 583 -3.76 23.29 -31.07
CA LYS A 583 -3.66 22.89 -32.49
C LYS A 583 -4.19 21.47 -32.73
N TYR A 584 -3.88 20.54 -31.83
CA TYR A 584 -4.37 19.17 -31.91
C TYR A 584 -5.90 19.10 -31.88
N PHE A 585 -6.56 19.82 -30.95
CA PHE A 585 -8.02 19.83 -30.88
C PHE A 585 -8.69 20.62 -32.01
N ASP A 586 -7.99 21.57 -32.61
CA ASP A 586 -8.47 22.28 -33.80
C ASP A 586 -8.40 21.35 -35.04
N LEU A 587 -7.39 20.47 -35.11
CA LEU A 587 -7.30 19.42 -36.13
C LEU A 587 -8.29 18.27 -35.89
N HIS A 588 -8.51 17.89 -34.64
CA HIS A 588 -9.38 16.78 -34.24
C HIS A 588 -10.61 17.25 -33.42
N PRO A 589 -11.53 18.01 -34.03
CA PRO A 589 -12.68 18.57 -33.32
C PRO A 589 -13.64 17.49 -32.79
N GLY A 590 -13.69 16.31 -33.43
CA GLY A 590 -14.52 15.19 -32.98
C GLY A 590 -14.08 14.69 -31.61
N ILE A 591 -12.77 14.59 -31.37
CA ILE A 591 -12.20 14.17 -30.09
C ILE A 591 -12.53 15.18 -28.99
N LYS A 592 -12.34 16.48 -29.27
CA LYS A 592 -12.67 17.55 -28.32
C LYS A 592 -14.15 17.51 -27.90
N LYS A 593 -15.03 17.32 -28.88
CA LYS A 593 -16.48 17.20 -28.66
C LYS A 593 -16.80 15.98 -27.79
N TYR A 594 -16.29 14.81 -28.15
CA TYR A 594 -16.48 13.57 -27.39
C TYR A 594 -16.05 13.70 -25.92
N MET A 595 -14.86 14.23 -25.66
CA MET A 595 -14.35 14.40 -24.28
C MET A 595 -15.27 15.29 -23.43
N LYS A 596 -15.82 16.35 -24.02
CA LYS A 596 -16.77 17.24 -23.33
C LYS A 596 -18.10 16.52 -23.06
N GLU A 597 -18.62 15.81 -24.05
CA GLU A 597 -19.91 15.11 -23.96
C GLU A 597 -19.87 13.96 -22.95
N ILE A 598 -18.81 13.15 -22.94
CA ILE A 598 -18.71 12.01 -22.01
C ILE A 598 -18.58 12.46 -20.56
N VAL A 599 -17.86 13.56 -20.30
CA VAL A 599 -17.77 14.14 -18.95
C VAL A 599 -19.11 14.71 -18.52
N ALA A 600 -19.81 15.44 -19.40
CA ALA A 600 -21.14 15.96 -19.10
C ALA A 600 -22.15 14.83 -18.84
N TYR A 601 -22.11 13.78 -19.65
CA TYR A 601 -22.91 12.58 -19.45
C TYR A 601 -22.65 11.96 -18.08
N ALA A 602 -21.38 11.76 -17.72
CA ALA A 602 -20.98 11.18 -16.44
C ALA A 602 -21.39 12.04 -15.24
N GLN A 603 -21.35 13.38 -15.38
CA GLN A 603 -21.82 14.30 -14.34
C GLN A 603 -23.33 14.22 -14.14
N GLN A 604 -24.10 14.04 -15.21
CA GLN A 604 -25.56 13.96 -15.17
C GLN A 604 -26.05 12.59 -14.69
N HIS A 605 -25.42 11.50 -15.13
CA HIS A 605 -25.91 10.14 -14.90
C HIS A 605 -25.18 9.41 -13.77
N GLY A 606 -24.02 9.90 -13.35
CA GLY A 606 -23.19 9.28 -12.30
C GLY A 606 -22.29 8.15 -12.79
N TYR A 607 -22.36 7.76 -14.06
CA TYR A 607 -21.60 6.65 -14.64
C TYR A 607 -21.20 6.88 -16.10
N VAL A 608 -20.32 6.02 -16.62
CA VAL A 608 -20.00 5.88 -18.05
C VAL A 608 -20.08 4.41 -18.48
N GLU A 609 -20.26 4.16 -19.78
CA GLU A 609 -20.40 2.80 -20.34
C GLU A 609 -19.46 2.55 -21.53
N THR A 610 -19.06 1.29 -21.72
CA THR A 610 -18.37 0.82 -22.93
C THR A 610 -19.35 0.58 -24.09
N LEU A 611 -18.86 0.37 -25.31
CA LEU A 611 -19.73 0.02 -26.46
C LEU A 611 -20.58 -1.24 -26.21
N PHE A 612 -20.10 -2.14 -25.36
CA PHE A 612 -20.78 -3.40 -25.02
C PHE A 612 -21.64 -3.28 -23.75
N GLY A 613 -21.78 -2.08 -23.19
CA GLY A 613 -22.65 -1.81 -22.05
C GLY A 613 -22.02 -2.09 -20.68
N ARG A 614 -20.68 -2.25 -20.59
CA ARG A 614 -20.02 -2.34 -19.27
C ARG A 614 -20.06 -0.98 -18.60
N ARG A 615 -20.61 -0.89 -17.40
CA ARG A 615 -20.76 0.36 -16.66
C ARG A 615 -19.66 0.56 -15.61
N ARG A 616 -19.21 1.80 -15.46
CA ARG A 616 -18.42 2.27 -14.31
C ARG A 616 -19.11 3.47 -13.67
N GLU A 617 -19.49 3.32 -12.41
CA GLU A 617 -19.92 4.43 -11.55
C GLU A 617 -18.75 5.36 -11.23
N ILE A 618 -18.98 6.67 -11.26
CA ILE A 618 -17.98 7.72 -10.99
C ILE A 618 -18.59 8.81 -10.08
N PRO A 619 -18.98 8.47 -8.84
CA PRO A 619 -19.53 9.44 -7.90
C PRO A 619 -18.54 10.55 -7.53
N GLU A 620 -17.24 10.33 -7.71
CA GLU A 620 -16.16 11.29 -7.43
C GLU A 620 -16.27 12.59 -8.26
N LEU A 621 -17.05 12.59 -9.35
CA LEU A 621 -17.34 13.78 -10.13
C LEU A 621 -18.07 14.86 -9.32
N GLN A 622 -18.81 14.47 -8.27
CA GLN A 622 -19.52 15.37 -7.37
C GLN A 622 -18.67 15.86 -6.20
N SER A 623 -17.40 15.44 -6.10
CA SER A 623 -16.54 15.86 -5.00
C SER A 623 -16.27 17.37 -5.01
N GLY A 624 -16.32 17.99 -3.83
CA GLY A 624 -15.86 19.37 -3.62
C GLY A 624 -14.35 19.56 -3.81
N ILE A 625 -13.57 18.46 -3.78
CA ILE A 625 -12.11 18.50 -3.91
C ILE A 625 -11.73 18.49 -5.40
N MET A 626 -11.14 19.60 -5.88
CA MET A 626 -10.77 19.78 -7.29
C MET A 626 -9.86 18.66 -7.83
N ALA A 627 -8.89 18.19 -7.05
CA ALA A 627 -7.99 17.11 -7.47
C ALA A 627 -8.73 15.77 -7.69
N VAL A 628 -9.69 15.46 -6.83
CA VAL A 628 -10.53 14.25 -6.92
C VAL A 628 -11.43 14.34 -8.16
N ARG A 629 -12.09 15.48 -8.35
CA ARG A 629 -12.93 15.73 -9.52
C ARG A 629 -12.15 15.67 -10.84
N ASN A 630 -10.94 16.23 -10.91
CA ASN A 630 -10.09 16.15 -12.10
C ASN A 630 -9.60 14.71 -12.38
N ALA A 631 -9.37 13.90 -11.34
CA ALA A 631 -9.09 12.47 -11.51
C ALA A 631 -10.33 11.72 -12.03
N ALA A 632 -11.51 12.04 -11.52
CA ALA A 632 -12.78 11.47 -11.94
C ALA A 632 -13.13 11.80 -13.40
N GLN A 633 -12.89 13.03 -13.86
CA GLN A 633 -13.07 13.43 -15.26
C GLN A 633 -12.18 12.62 -16.21
N ARG A 634 -10.90 12.44 -15.86
CA ARG A 634 -9.98 11.59 -16.63
C ARG A 634 -10.45 10.13 -16.64
N ALA A 635 -10.93 9.62 -15.51
CA ALA A 635 -11.49 8.27 -15.44
C ALA A 635 -12.74 8.09 -16.33
N ALA A 636 -13.61 9.10 -16.41
CA ALA A 636 -14.81 9.11 -17.24
C ALA A 636 -14.48 9.06 -18.73
N ILE A 637 -13.44 9.77 -19.17
CA ILE A 637 -12.97 9.73 -20.56
C ILE A 637 -12.30 8.39 -20.87
N ASN A 638 -11.46 7.89 -19.96
CA ASN A 638 -10.62 6.72 -20.21
C ASN A 638 -11.40 5.40 -20.18
N MET A 639 -12.40 5.29 -19.30
CA MET A 639 -13.05 4.01 -19.07
C MET A 639 -13.77 3.45 -20.31
N PRO A 640 -14.57 4.22 -21.07
CA PRO A 640 -15.20 3.73 -22.29
C PRO A 640 -14.18 3.23 -23.32
N ILE A 641 -13.04 3.90 -23.45
CA ILE A 641 -11.99 3.55 -24.41
C ILE A 641 -11.29 2.25 -24.00
N GLN A 642 -10.74 2.23 -22.78
CA GLN A 642 -9.97 1.09 -22.27
C GLN A 642 -10.84 -0.14 -22.03
N GLY A 643 -12.09 0.09 -21.60
CA GLY A 643 -13.03 -1.00 -21.36
C GLY A 643 -13.58 -1.60 -22.62
N THR A 644 -13.84 -0.80 -23.66
CA THR A 644 -14.18 -1.34 -24.98
C THR A 644 -13.03 -2.19 -25.52
N ALA A 645 -11.78 -1.72 -25.39
CA ALA A 645 -10.60 -2.51 -25.83
C ALA A 645 -10.50 -3.84 -25.08
N ALA A 646 -10.75 -3.82 -23.76
CA ALA A 646 -10.76 -5.03 -22.95
C ALA A 646 -11.89 -5.98 -23.36
N ASP A 647 -13.12 -5.48 -23.52
CA ASP A 647 -14.28 -6.27 -23.93
C ASP A 647 -14.06 -6.92 -25.31
N MET A 648 -13.46 -6.19 -26.27
CA MET A 648 -13.10 -6.74 -27.58
C MET A 648 -12.09 -7.90 -27.45
N LEU A 649 -11.05 -7.73 -26.65
CA LEU A 649 -10.06 -8.78 -26.45
C LEU A 649 -10.68 -10.02 -25.78
N LYS A 650 -11.59 -9.84 -24.81
CA LYS A 650 -12.31 -10.93 -24.17
C LYS A 650 -13.16 -11.73 -25.17
N LEU A 651 -13.88 -11.03 -26.05
CA LEU A 651 -14.65 -11.67 -27.12
C LEU A 651 -13.74 -12.45 -28.08
N ALA A 652 -12.60 -11.87 -28.47
CA ALA A 652 -11.61 -12.57 -29.28
C ALA A 652 -11.11 -13.84 -28.57
N MET A 653 -10.83 -13.78 -27.27
CA MET A 653 -10.39 -14.94 -26.48
C MET A 653 -11.45 -16.06 -26.46
N VAL A 654 -12.72 -15.71 -26.30
CA VAL A 654 -13.84 -16.67 -26.36
C VAL A 654 -13.91 -17.34 -27.73
N GLU A 655 -13.81 -16.56 -28.80
CA GLU A 655 -13.84 -17.09 -30.17
C GLU A 655 -12.61 -17.98 -30.46
N ILE A 656 -11.41 -17.55 -30.06
CA ILE A 656 -10.19 -18.36 -30.19
C ILE A 656 -10.35 -19.68 -29.44
N ALA A 657 -10.80 -19.66 -28.18
CA ALA A 657 -10.95 -20.87 -27.38
C ALA A 657 -11.94 -21.88 -27.98
N LYS A 658 -12.97 -21.39 -28.67
CA LYS A 658 -13.98 -22.23 -29.34
C LYS A 658 -13.43 -22.99 -30.56
N TYR A 659 -12.53 -22.39 -31.33
CA TYR A 659 -12.02 -22.99 -32.58
C TYR A 659 -10.59 -23.52 -32.50
N LEU A 660 -9.78 -23.06 -31.55
CA LEU A 660 -8.39 -23.49 -31.39
C LEU A 660 -8.25 -25.01 -31.28
N PRO A 661 -9.04 -25.73 -30.46
CA PRO A 661 -8.93 -27.19 -30.35
C PRO A 661 -9.26 -27.93 -31.66
N LYS A 662 -10.11 -27.35 -32.52
CA LYS A 662 -10.50 -27.96 -33.81
C LYS A 662 -9.39 -27.84 -34.85
N ILE A 663 -8.59 -26.77 -34.76
CA ILE A 663 -7.51 -26.47 -35.72
C ILE A 663 -6.18 -27.06 -35.26
N SER A 664 -5.89 -26.96 -33.96
CA SER A 664 -4.67 -27.50 -33.35
C SER A 664 -4.97 -27.92 -31.91
N PRO A 665 -5.36 -29.19 -31.67
CA PRO A 665 -5.70 -29.70 -30.34
C PRO A 665 -4.61 -29.57 -29.29
N LYS A 666 -3.34 -29.43 -29.73
CA LYS A 666 -2.17 -29.28 -28.85
C LYS A 666 -1.82 -27.82 -28.55
N SER A 667 -2.41 -26.85 -29.25
CA SER A 667 -2.16 -25.44 -28.99
C SER A 667 -2.85 -24.97 -27.71
N LYS A 668 -2.22 -24.04 -27.00
CA LYS A 668 -2.69 -23.53 -25.72
C LYS A 668 -2.65 -22.01 -25.69
N LEU A 669 -3.72 -21.38 -25.22
CA LEU A 669 -3.68 -19.98 -24.79
C LEU A 669 -2.96 -19.93 -23.43
N LEU A 670 -1.96 -19.07 -23.31
CA LEU A 670 -1.09 -19.01 -22.13
C LEU A 670 -1.32 -17.73 -21.32
N LEU A 671 -1.14 -16.57 -21.97
CA LEU A 671 -1.18 -15.28 -21.29
C LEU A 671 -1.97 -14.27 -22.10
N GLN A 672 -2.61 -13.37 -21.37
CA GLN A 672 -3.05 -12.07 -21.86
C GLN A 672 -2.22 -10.99 -21.14
N VAL A 673 -1.61 -10.11 -21.93
CA VAL A 673 -0.75 -9.01 -21.47
C VAL A 673 -1.18 -7.73 -22.19
N HIS A 674 -1.91 -6.85 -21.51
CA HIS A 674 -2.50 -5.65 -22.13
C HIS A 674 -3.39 -5.99 -23.34
N ASP A 675 -3.00 -5.61 -24.54
CA ASP A 675 -3.66 -5.91 -25.81
C ASP A 675 -3.10 -7.16 -26.53
N GLU A 676 -2.07 -7.79 -25.94
CA GLU A 676 -1.36 -8.95 -26.46
C GLU A 676 -1.92 -10.28 -25.92
N LEU A 677 -2.06 -11.27 -26.81
CA LEU A 677 -2.28 -12.67 -26.49
C LEU A 677 -1.04 -13.51 -26.82
N VAL A 678 -0.66 -14.38 -25.89
CA VAL A 678 0.46 -15.31 -26.05
C VAL A 678 -0.06 -16.74 -26.04
N LEU A 679 0.28 -17.49 -27.08
CA LEU A 679 -0.08 -18.88 -27.28
C LEU A 679 1.16 -19.77 -27.40
N GLU A 680 1.06 -21.00 -26.93
CA GLU A 680 1.99 -22.08 -27.22
C GLU A 680 1.43 -22.95 -28.33
N VAL A 681 2.11 -23.01 -29.47
CA VAL A 681 1.60 -23.66 -30.70
C VAL A 681 2.60 -24.67 -31.25
N PRO A 682 2.18 -25.87 -31.72
CA PRO A 682 3.07 -26.75 -32.46
C PRO A 682 3.63 -26.05 -33.68
N LYS A 683 4.93 -26.22 -33.96
CA LYS A 683 5.61 -25.53 -35.07
C LYS A 683 4.91 -25.71 -36.43
N LYS A 684 4.34 -26.90 -36.66
CA LYS A 684 3.59 -27.23 -37.89
C LYS A 684 2.24 -26.50 -38.03
N ASP A 685 1.64 -26.08 -36.93
CA ASP A 685 0.30 -25.47 -36.90
C ASP A 685 0.35 -23.93 -36.79
N ALA A 686 1.52 -23.35 -36.54
CA ALA A 686 1.71 -21.93 -36.25
C ALA A 686 1.03 -20.98 -37.27
N LYS A 687 1.15 -21.26 -38.58
CA LYS A 687 0.50 -20.45 -39.62
C LYS A 687 -1.03 -20.51 -39.56
N LYS A 688 -1.59 -21.71 -39.30
CA LYS A 688 -3.06 -21.91 -39.23
C LYS A 688 -3.63 -21.24 -37.98
N VAL A 689 -2.95 -21.42 -36.83
CA VAL A 689 -3.35 -20.78 -35.57
C VAL A 689 -3.21 -19.26 -35.66
N GLY A 690 -2.13 -18.75 -36.26
CA GLY A 690 -1.96 -17.32 -36.50
C GLY A 690 -3.10 -16.71 -37.33
N LYS A 691 -3.54 -17.41 -38.39
CA LYS A 691 -4.72 -16.98 -39.18
C LYS A 691 -6.00 -16.97 -38.34
N LEU A 692 -6.24 -18.01 -37.53
CA LEU A 692 -7.40 -18.05 -36.62
C LEU A 692 -7.39 -16.87 -35.66
N VAL A 693 -6.29 -16.66 -34.93
CA VAL A 693 -6.18 -15.61 -33.91
C VAL A 693 -6.37 -14.24 -34.54
N LYS A 694 -5.73 -13.98 -35.69
CA LYS A 694 -5.91 -12.74 -36.45
C LYS A 694 -7.39 -12.52 -36.82
N THR A 695 -8.03 -13.51 -37.44
CA THR A 695 -9.44 -13.41 -37.85
C THR A 695 -10.37 -13.23 -36.65
N ALA A 696 -10.12 -13.92 -35.54
CA ALA A 696 -10.92 -13.79 -34.33
C ALA A 696 -10.77 -12.40 -33.69
N MET A 697 -9.56 -11.83 -33.67
CA MET A 697 -9.31 -10.49 -33.11
C MET A 697 -9.86 -9.37 -34.01
N GLU A 698 -9.81 -9.50 -35.34
CA GLU A 698 -10.25 -8.46 -36.28
C GLU A 698 -11.78 -8.39 -36.47
N ASN A 699 -12.53 -9.46 -36.15
CA ASN A 699 -13.98 -9.56 -36.42
C ASN A 699 -14.85 -9.54 -35.15
N VAL A 700 -14.34 -8.95 -34.08
CA VAL A 700 -15.06 -8.79 -32.80
C VAL A 700 -16.04 -7.63 -32.83
#